data_AF-A0A3D4P9J8-F1
#
_entry.id   AF-A0A3D4P9J8-F1
#
_cell.length_a   1.000
_cell.length_b   1.000
_cell.length_c   1.000
_cell.angle_alpha   90.00
_cell.angle_beta   90.00
_cell.angle_gamma   90.00
#
_symmetry.space_group_name_H-M   'P 1'
#
loop_
_entity.id
_entity.type
_entity.pdbx_description
1 polymer ?
#
loop_
_entity_poly.entity_id
_entity_poly.type
_entity_poly.pdbx_seq_one_letter_code
_entity_poly.pdbx_strand_id
1 'polypeptide(L)'
;MRILFITMLAISCADGVQAAEPNRQGIDFFEAKIRPMLVTHCYECHSAEAVAKNKLKGGLLLDSREASQHGGESGPAVVPGKPDESLLISALQHVDFEMPPKGKLPDEIITHFVKWVEMGAPDPREGGEVVTSKGIDIEAGRDHWAFQPLQSVSPPDVEDKSWGRTPIDQFIRQRQEMAEIVPNKTAAPHTLMRRAYFDLIGLPPTPEELDRHMKSFAEDPENGYRALVGELLASEHYGERWGRHWLDVARFAESNGYAFDGDRPNAWHYRDFVIRALNSDMPYNEFVKLQIAGDLLTDVNAPTSDAALKAVNTLAATGFLVAGPYTTQQTQKERERSRYEQLDDIVNTLGTSLLGLTVGCSRCHDHKFDPLPQFDYYNLAACFADVGFSDTGVNMEPEKFREQKAAYDAAHTPLIAARTAFEQEQLPKRLSEWETSQAETLLTPSGSLTLGNWQHVGPFVGENFENAFEQTFAPEKGVDLTAKYAESNLGWTEQPTWLDGTVNNTFSGNNAANYIYRVIESDVDQAVALSLGSDDAIIVWVNGEEVLSKLIGRGAAAGQELIQVPVRKGRNELLMKIVNNAGPSGFYFSASPVQQVELTGFGSWQHVGPFSSANFDNAFNTVFPPELSIDLSASYEEEKLKWTEQPDWKDGIAHNDKLTGVNSANYLYRRIESDTPQVLSLSLGSDDGIKLWVNGREVLSKKVGRNVAAAGQETVIIQLAKGSNDLLLKIVNGGGATGFYFAASGTSSPQEILDTLKV
;
A
#
# COMPACT_ATOMS: atom_id res chain seq x y z
N MET A 1 -77.42 68.96 -22.51
CA MET A 1 -78.24 69.00 -23.75
C MET A 1 -77.63 68.02 -24.74
N ARG A 2 -78.42 67.06 -25.25
CA ARG A 2 -78.11 66.01 -26.26
C ARG A 2 -77.27 64.81 -25.76
N ILE A 3 -77.87 63.63 -25.52
CA ILE A 3 -78.29 62.53 -26.44
C ILE A 3 -77.04 61.84 -27.04
N LEU A 4 -76.76 60.54 -26.85
CA LEU A 4 -77.34 59.33 -27.47
C LEU A 4 -76.98 58.09 -26.60
N PHE A 5 -77.92 57.22 -26.22
CA PHE A 5 -78.60 56.11 -26.93
C PHE A 5 -77.81 54.79 -27.02
N ILE A 6 -78.43 53.78 -26.40
CA ILE A 6 -78.10 52.35 -26.26
C ILE A 6 -78.64 51.56 -27.46
N THR A 7 -77.89 50.60 -28.01
CA THR A 7 -78.34 49.24 -28.47
C THR A 7 -77.11 48.42 -28.90
N MET A 8 -76.64 47.42 -28.14
CA MET A 8 -76.99 45.98 -28.11
C MET A 8 -76.76 45.19 -29.42
N LEU A 9 -75.75 44.31 -29.42
CA LEU A 9 -75.75 43.04 -30.16
C LEU A 9 -75.00 41.98 -29.34
N ALA A 10 -75.66 40.86 -29.09
CA ALA A 10 -75.17 39.72 -28.32
C ALA A 10 -74.30 38.79 -29.19
N ILE A 11 -73.18 38.32 -28.64
CA ILE A 11 -72.45 37.13 -29.11
C ILE A 11 -72.10 36.31 -27.86
N SER A 12 -72.54 35.06 -27.80
CA SER A 12 -72.18 34.09 -26.77
C SER A 12 -70.66 33.94 -26.66
N CYS A 13 -70.08 34.27 -25.51
CA CYS A 13 -68.78 33.73 -25.11
C CYS A 13 -69.03 32.43 -24.37
N ALA A 14 -68.55 31.34 -24.97
CA ALA A 14 -68.30 30.10 -24.26
C ALA A 14 -67.28 30.36 -23.14
N ASP A 15 -67.52 29.78 -21.96
CA ASP A 15 -66.56 29.75 -20.86
C ASP A 15 -65.30 29.00 -21.32
N GLY A 16 -64.31 29.75 -21.78
CA GLY A 16 -62.96 29.25 -21.98
C GLY A 16 -62.27 29.15 -20.63
N VAL A 17 -61.97 27.92 -20.20
CA VAL A 17 -61.04 27.65 -19.10
C VAL A 17 -59.70 28.29 -19.45
N GLN A 18 -59.38 29.38 -18.77
CA GLN A 18 -58.10 30.06 -18.90
C GLN A 18 -57.06 29.28 -18.11
N ALA A 19 -56.12 28.63 -18.80
CA ALA A 19 -54.98 27.97 -18.18
C ALA A 19 -54.15 29.00 -17.40
N ALA A 20 -54.00 28.77 -16.10
CA ALA A 20 -53.21 29.61 -15.21
C ALA A 20 -51.72 29.53 -15.56
N GLU A 21 -50.99 30.65 -15.51
CA GLU A 21 -49.54 30.65 -15.61
C GLU A 21 -48.89 29.78 -14.51
N PRO A 22 -47.73 29.14 -14.78
CA PRO A 22 -47.11 28.25 -13.81
C PRO A 22 -46.69 28.99 -12.53
N ASN A 23 -47.33 28.65 -11.41
CA ASN A 23 -46.93 29.09 -10.08
C ASN A 23 -45.47 28.64 -9.81
N ARG A 24 -44.59 29.57 -9.43
CA ARG A 24 -43.17 29.33 -9.08
C ARG A 24 -43.00 28.15 -8.11
N GLN A 25 -43.91 28.01 -7.15
CA GLN A 25 -43.93 26.89 -6.21
C GLN A 25 -44.10 25.52 -6.89
N GLY A 26 -44.84 25.48 -8.00
CA GLY A 26 -45.02 24.29 -8.81
C GLY A 26 -43.79 23.91 -9.61
N ILE A 27 -43.08 24.90 -10.15
CA ILE A 27 -41.80 24.69 -10.85
C ILE A 27 -40.73 24.18 -9.88
N ASP A 28 -40.62 24.78 -8.69
CA ASP A 28 -39.70 24.32 -7.65
C ASP A 28 -40.02 22.87 -7.22
N PHE A 29 -41.32 22.53 -7.10
CA PHE A 29 -41.76 21.17 -6.81
C PHE A 29 -41.38 20.18 -7.92
N PHE A 30 -41.56 20.57 -9.19
CA PHE A 30 -41.17 19.75 -10.33
C PHE A 30 -39.65 19.47 -10.34
N GLU A 31 -38.82 20.50 -10.18
CA GLU A 31 -37.36 20.38 -10.18
C GLU A 31 -36.85 19.53 -9.01
N ALA A 32 -37.43 19.70 -7.83
CA ALA A 32 -36.96 19.01 -6.63
C ALA A 32 -37.50 17.57 -6.50
N LYS A 33 -38.72 17.29 -6.97
CA LYS A 33 -39.44 16.03 -6.68
C LYS A 33 -39.76 15.18 -7.90
N ILE A 34 -39.94 15.78 -9.09
CA ILE A 34 -40.43 15.08 -10.27
C ILE A 34 -39.33 14.82 -11.28
N ARG A 35 -38.55 15.84 -11.66
CA ARG A 35 -37.47 15.71 -12.66
C ARG A 35 -36.46 14.62 -12.29
N PRO A 36 -35.96 14.50 -11.04
CA PRO A 36 -35.04 13.43 -10.67
C PRO A 36 -35.65 12.04 -10.90
N MET A 37 -36.94 11.87 -10.59
CA MET A 37 -37.63 10.59 -10.73
C MET A 37 -37.88 10.22 -12.19
N LEU A 38 -38.22 11.20 -13.03
CA LEU A 38 -38.34 11.00 -14.48
C LEU A 38 -37.00 10.58 -15.11
N VAL A 39 -35.90 11.24 -14.72
CA VAL A 39 -34.55 10.90 -15.19
C VAL A 39 -34.15 9.49 -14.76
N THR A 40 -34.34 9.14 -13.49
CA THR A 40 -33.88 7.87 -12.93
C THR A 40 -34.73 6.69 -13.39
N HIS A 41 -36.06 6.85 -13.50
CA HIS A 41 -36.97 5.72 -13.68
C HIS A 41 -37.68 5.67 -15.04
N CYS A 42 -37.72 6.77 -15.80
CA CYS A 42 -38.56 6.87 -16.99
C CYS A 42 -37.76 7.07 -18.30
N TYR A 43 -36.70 7.87 -18.27
CA TYR A 43 -36.02 8.31 -19.50
C TYR A 43 -35.25 7.23 -20.25
N GLU A 44 -34.90 6.10 -19.62
CA GLU A 44 -34.28 4.97 -20.33
C GLU A 44 -35.16 4.48 -21.50
N CYS A 45 -36.48 4.58 -21.35
CA CYS A 45 -37.47 4.12 -22.33
C CYS A 45 -38.37 5.23 -22.91
N HIS A 46 -38.50 6.37 -22.24
CA HIS A 46 -39.47 7.43 -22.58
C HIS A 46 -38.83 8.82 -22.72
N SER A 47 -37.77 8.92 -23.54
CA SER A 47 -37.07 10.18 -23.84
C SER A 47 -36.60 10.23 -25.29
N ALA A 48 -36.22 11.41 -25.78
CA ALA A 48 -35.59 11.60 -27.07
C ALA A 48 -34.27 10.81 -27.18
N GLU A 49 -33.53 10.65 -26.08
CA GLU A 49 -32.35 9.79 -26.03
C GLU A 49 -32.73 8.31 -26.24
N ALA A 50 -33.87 7.87 -25.69
CA ALA A 50 -34.40 6.53 -25.96
C ALA A 50 -34.78 6.36 -27.45
N VAL A 51 -35.25 7.41 -28.12
CA VAL A 51 -35.43 7.42 -29.59
C VAL A 51 -34.10 7.21 -30.29
N ALA A 52 -33.09 8.03 -29.98
CA ALA A 52 -31.76 7.96 -30.59
C ALA A 52 -31.09 6.59 -30.39
N LYS A 53 -31.41 5.90 -29.29
CA LYS A 53 -30.87 4.58 -28.93
C LYS A 53 -31.77 3.40 -29.36
N ASN A 54 -32.84 3.64 -30.11
CA ASN A 54 -33.81 2.60 -30.49
C ASN A 54 -34.40 1.81 -29.29
N LYS A 55 -34.56 2.50 -28.16
CA LYS A 55 -35.12 1.97 -26.91
C LYS A 55 -36.51 2.52 -26.56
N LEU A 56 -37.05 3.43 -27.37
CA LEU A 56 -38.35 4.05 -27.13
C LEU A 56 -39.46 3.00 -26.96
N LYS A 57 -40.32 3.18 -25.94
CA LYS A 57 -41.49 2.33 -25.70
C LYS A 57 -42.80 3.12 -25.77
N GLY A 58 -43.81 2.53 -26.43
CA GLY A 58 -45.19 3.05 -26.49
C GLY A 58 -45.34 4.41 -27.18
N GLY A 59 -44.37 4.82 -28.00
CA GLY A 59 -44.34 6.16 -28.61
C GLY A 59 -44.32 7.32 -27.62
N LEU A 60 -44.06 7.04 -26.33
CA LEU A 60 -44.20 8.00 -25.24
C LEU A 60 -42.88 8.71 -24.93
N LEU A 61 -42.93 10.03 -24.87
CA LEU A 61 -41.85 10.91 -24.47
C LEU A 61 -42.26 11.69 -23.21
N LEU A 62 -41.45 11.61 -22.16
CA LEU A 62 -41.68 12.27 -20.87
C LEU A 62 -40.67 13.38 -20.57
N ASP A 63 -39.77 13.66 -21.51
CA ASP A 63 -38.65 14.59 -21.37
C ASP A 63 -38.97 16.04 -21.77
N SER A 64 -40.17 16.32 -22.29
CA SER A 64 -40.72 17.67 -22.43
C SER A 64 -42.16 17.78 -21.93
N ARG A 65 -42.61 19.00 -21.62
CA ARG A 65 -43.98 19.25 -21.15
C ARG A 65 -44.99 18.86 -22.22
N GLU A 66 -44.83 19.39 -23.44
CA GLU A 66 -45.77 19.15 -24.54
C GLU A 66 -45.86 17.66 -24.88
N ALA A 67 -44.75 16.93 -24.87
CA ALA A 67 -44.76 15.51 -25.19
C ALA A 67 -45.41 14.66 -24.09
N SER A 68 -45.19 15.00 -22.82
CA SER A 68 -45.85 14.31 -21.69
C SER A 68 -47.36 14.51 -21.68
N GLN A 69 -47.84 15.69 -22.10
CA GLN A 69 -49.27 15.99 -22.20
C GLN A 69 -49.90 15.41 -23.47
N HIS A 70 -49.16 15.35 -24.59
CA HIS A 70 -49.60 14.65 -25.80
C HIS A 70 -49.74 13.15 -25.55
N GLY A 71 -48.79 12.59 -24.80
CA GLY A 71 -48.74 11.17 -24.48
C GLY A 71 -48.27 10.30 -25.64
N GLY A 72 -48.44 8.98 -25.48
CA GLY A 72 -47.99 7.97 -26.43
C GLY A 72 -49.14 7.34 -27.20
N GLU A 73 -48.92 6.13 -27.72
CA GLU A 73 -49.91 5.35 -28.49
C GLU A 73 -51.21 5.07 -27.72
N SER A 74 -51.17 5.12 -26.37
CA SER A 74 -52.32 4.90 -25.49
C SER A 74 -53.08 6.17 -25.13
N GLY A 75 -52.64 7.34 -25.60
CA GLY A 75 -53.22 8.65 -25.28
C GLY A 75 -52.39 9.48 -24.29
N PRO A 76 -52.93 10.62 -23.82
CA PRO A 76 -52.25 11.56 -22.92
C PRO A 76 -51.66 10.89 -21.68
N ALA A 77 -50.36 11.06 -21.44
CA ALA A 77 -49.73 10.52 -20.24
C ALA A 77 -50.02 11.39 -19.01
N VAL A 78 -50.05 12.71 -19.18
CA VAL A 78 -50.36 13.68 -18.13
C VAL A 78 -51.53 14.56 -18.56
N VAL A 79 -52.60 14.56 -17.77
CA VAL A 79 -53.74 15.47 -17.90
C VAL A 79 -53.67 16.47 -16.73
N PRO A 80 -53.25 17.74 -16.98
CA PRO A 80 -53.10 18.74 -15.93
C PRO A 80 -54.33 18.88 -15.03
N GLY A 81 -54.12 18.81 -13.71
CA GLY A 81 -55.16 18.94 -12.69
C GLY A 81 -56.01 17.68 -12.49
N LYS A 82 -55.75 16.59 -13.24
CA LYS A 82 -56.58 15.39 -13.22
C LYS A 82 -55.74 14.10 -13.12
N PRO A 83 -55.32 13.72 -11.89
CA PRO A 83 -54.54 12.49 -11.68
C PRO A 83 -55.26 11.23 -12.17
N ASP A 84 -56.57 11.13 -11.91
CA ASP A 84 -57.37 9.95 -12.28
C ASP A 84 -57.55 9.78 -13.80
N GLU A 85 -57.38 10.86 -14.58
CA GLU A 85 -57.41 10.82 -16.05
C GLU A 85 -55.98 10.71 -16.65
N SER A 86 -54.93 10.72 -15.82
CA SER A 86 -53.54 10.71 -16.27
C SER A 86 -52.98 9.28 -16.32
N LEU A 87 -52.71 8.77 -17.52
CA LEU A 87 -52.20 7.41 -17.72
C LEU A 87 -50.84 7.18 -17.03
N LEU A 88 -50.01 8.22 -16.87
CA LEU A 88 -48.77 8.12 -16.10
C LEU A 88 -49.05 7.72 -14.65
N ILE A 89 -50.08 8.29 -14.02
CA ILE A 89 -50.43 7.98 -12.64
C ILE A 89 -50.97 6.54 -12.53
N SER A 90 -51.88 6.16 -13.44
CA SER A 90 -52.38 4.78 -13.51
C SER A 90 -51.23 3.76 -13.68
N ALA A 91 -50.28 4.06 -14.56
CA ALA A 91 -49.13 3.21 -14.84
C ALA A 91 -48.19 3.07 -13.62
N LEU A 92 -47.91 4.18 -12.93
CA LEU A 92 -47.10 4.17 -11.70
C LEU A 92 -47.79 3.44 -10.55
N GLN A 93 -49.13 3.49 -10.50
CA GLN A 93 -49.92 2.77 -9.50
C GLN A 93 -50.10 1.29 -9.82
N HIS A 94 -49.70 0.84 -11.02
CA HIS A 94 -49.93 -0.51 -11.53
C HIS A 94 -51.42 -0.85 -11.63
N VAL A 95 -52.22 0.07 -12.16
CA VAL A 95 -53.66 -0.14 -12.38
C VAL A 95 -53.90 -0.68 -13.80
N ASP A 96 -53.61 0.12 -14.83
CA ASP A 96 -53.80 -0.29 -16.23
C ASP A 96 -52.52 -0.81 -16.89
N PHE A 97 -51.37 -0.27 -16.47
CA PHE A 97 -50.04 -0.63 -16.95
C PHE A 97 -49.09 -0.78 -15.77
N GLU A 98 -48.08 -1.65 -15.88
CA GLU A 98 -47.08 -1.85 -14.84
C GLU A 98 -45.76 -1.19 -15.24
N MET A 99 -45.59 0.09 -14.87
CA MET A 99 -44.37 0.86 -15.14
C MET A 99 -43.84 1.53 -13.87
N PRO A 100 -42.53 1.38 -13.55
CA PRO A 100 -41.50 0.68 -14.30
C PRO A 100 -41.61 -0.86 -14.25
N PRO A 101 -41.23 -1.59 -15.32
CA PRO A 101 -41.43 -3.03 -15.45
C PRO A 101 -40.55 -3.87 -14.50
N LYS A 102 -39.52 -3.26 -13.90
CA LYS A 102 -38.63 -3.91 -12.92
C LYS A 102 -39.20 -3.89 -11.50
N GLY A 103 -40.33 -3.23 -11.28
CA GLY A 103 -40.99 -3.14 -9.99
C GLY A 103 -41.66 -1.79 -9.77
N LYS A 104 -42.77 -1.80 -9.02
CA LYS A 104 -43.52 -0.60 -8.65
C LYS A 104 -42.66 0.35 -7.83
N LEU A 105 -42.76 1.65 -8.12
CA LEU A 105 -42.05 2.68 -7.35
C LEU A 105 -42.59 2.75 -5.91
N PRO A 106 -41.77 3.19 -4.93
CA PRO A 106 -42.24 3.51 -3.58
C PRO A 106 -43.44 4.46 -3.59
N ASP A 107 -44.43 4.19 -2.73
CA ASP A 107 -45.68 4.96 -2.67
C ASP A 107 -45.46 6.47 -2.43
N GLU A 108 -44.39 6.84 -1.73
CA GLU A 108 -43.98 8.24 -1.53
C GLU A 108 -43.67 8.94 -2.87
N ILE A 109 -42.95 8.26 -3.78
CA ILE A 109 -42.62 8.80 -5.09
C ILE A 109 -43.88 8.94 -5.94
N ILE A 110 -44.74 7.91 -5.93
CA ILE A 110 -46.02 7.95 -6.63
C ILE A 110 -46.87 9.12 -6.12
N THR A 111 -46.90 9.35 -4.81
CA THR A 111 -47.61 10.48 -4.19
C THR A 111 -47.09 11.84 -4.67
N HIS A 112 -45.77 11.98 -4.90
CA HIS A 112 -45.23 13.20 -5.51
C HIS A 112 -45.77 13.41 -6.93
N PHE A 113 -45.81 12.38 -7.76
CA PHE A 113 -46.37 12.48 -9.12
C PHE A 113 -47.86 12.83 -9.09
N VAL A 114 -48.66 12.20 -8.23
CA VAL A 114 -50.09 12.55 -8.05
C VAL A 114 -50.22 14.02 -7.71
N LYS A 115 -49.50 14.48 -6.67
CA LYS A 115 -49.55 15.87 -6.22
C LYS A 115 -49.13 16.86 -7.31
N TRP A 116 -48.09 16.53 -8.08
CA TRP A 116 -47.66 17.38 -9.19
C TRP A 116 -48.74 17.52 -10.27
N VAL A 117 -49.42 16.42 -10.62
CA VAL A 117 -50.54 16.47 -11.56
C VAL A 117 -51.72 17.27 -10.99
N GLU A 118 -52.07 17.10 -9.71
CA GLU A 118 -53.10 17.91 -9.02
C GLU A 118 -52.80 19.41 -9.09
N MET A 119 -51.51 19.79 -8.99
CA MET A 119 -51.05 21.18 -9.09
C MET A 119 -51.11 21.76 -10.52
N GLY A 120 -51.65 21.02 -11.50
CA GLY A 120 -51.71 21.44 -12.89
C GLY A 120 -50.50 21.01 -13.72
N ALA A 121 -49.72 20.03 -13.24
CA ALA A 121 -48.48 19.55 -13.86
C ALA A 121 -47.52 20.68 -14.33
N PRO A 122 -47.16 21.64 -13.47
CA PRO A 122 -46.26 22.73 -13.81
C PRO A 122 -44.89 22.18 -14.19
N ASP A 123 -44.42 22.54 -15.39
CA ASP A 123 -43.22 21.99 -16.00
C ASP A 123 -42.52 23.09 -16.82
N PRO A 124 -41.26 23.46 -16.49
CA PRO A 124 -40.53 24.53 -17.15
C PRO A 124 -39.95 24.12 -18.52
N ARG A 125 -40.12 22.86 -18.95
CA ARG A 125 -39.56 22.35 -20.21
C ARG A 125 -40.45 22.74 -21.39
N GLU A 126 -40.14 23.87 -22.04
CA GLU A 126 -40.79 24.33 -23.28
C GLU A 126 -40.28 23.52 -24.50
N GLY A 127 -41.20 23.14 -25.41
CA GLY A 127 -40.92 22.31 -26.58
C GLY A 127 -39.93 22.93 -27.58
N GLY A 128 -38.78 22.27 -27.74
CA GLY A 128 -37.70 22.58 -28.68
C GLY A 128 -36.54 21.60 -28.44
N GLU A 129 -35.68 21.38 -29.43
CA GLU A 129 -34.60 20.38 -29.40
C GLU A 129 -33.94 20.23 -28.02
N VAL A 130 -33.86 18.97 -27.57
CA VAL A 130 -33.17 18.60 -26.34
C VAL A 130 -31.72 19.08 -26.45
N VAL A 131 -31.38 20.10 -25.68
CA VAL A 131 -29.99 20.43 -25.36
C VAL A 131 -29.44 19.23 -24.58
N THR A 132 -28.89 18.28 -25.32
CA THR A 132 -28.02 17.24 -24.79
C THR A 132 -26.67 17.86 -24.47
N SER A 133 -26.60 18.78 -23.50
CA SER A 133 -25.31 19.10 -22.93
C SER A 133 -25.16 18.26 -21.66
N LYS A 134 -24.32 17.22 -21.75
CA LYS A 134 -23.83 16.45 -20.60
C LYS A 134 -22.87 17.28 -19.70
N GLY A 135 -22.79 18.58 -19.93
CA GLY A 135 -21.98 19.56 -19.22
C GLY A 135 -22.42 20.97 -19.61
N ILE A 136 -21.95 21.98 -18.89
CA ILE A 136 -22.06 23.38 -19.33
C ILE A 136 -21.37 23.56 -20.69
N ASP A 137 -21.85 24.51 -21.51
CA ASP A 137 -21.06 24.99 -22.65
C ASP A 137 -19.76 25.60 -22.12
N ILE A 138 -18.66 24.85 -22.24
CA ILE A 138 -17.36 25.21 -21.68
C ILE A 138 -16.90 26.56 -22.22
N GLU A 139 -17.08 26.83 -23.51
CA GLU A 139 -16.64 28.07 -24.13
C GLU A 139 -17.50 29.25 -23.65
N ALA A 140 -18.82 29.12 -23.65
CA ALA A 140 -19.68 30.17 -23.10
C ALA A 140 -19.48 30.38 -21.60
N GLY A 141 -19.17 29.32 -20.84
CA GLY A 141 -18.92 29.41 -19.41
C GLY A 141 -17.62 30.15 -19.07
N ARG A 142 -16.62 30.15 -19.96
CA ARG A 142 -15.40 30.96 -19.81
C ARG A 142 -15.72 32.46 -19.78
N ASP A 143 -16.80 32.90 -20.41
CA ASP A 143 -17.23 34.31 -20.39
C ASP A 143 -17.86 34.75 -19.05
N HIS A 144 -18.08 33.83 -18.11
CA HIS A 144 -18.60 34.19 -16.79
C HIS A 144 -17.61 35.09 -16.02
N TRP A 145 -18.13 36.13 -15.36
CA TRP A 145 -17.32 37.20 -14.76
C TRP A 145 -16.24 36.70 -13.78
N ALA A 146 -16.48 35.58 -13.09
CA ALA A 146 -15.55 35.01 -12.13
C ALA A 146 -14.28 34.41 -12.78
N PHE A 147 -14.34 34.08 -14.06
CA PHE A 147 -13.19 33.54 -14.83
C PHE A 147 -12.53 34.61 -15.72
N GLN A 148 -13.01 35.85 -15.64
CA GLN A 148 -12.45 36.97 -16.39
C GLN A 148 -11.44 37.73 -15.52
N PRO A 149 -10.39 38.33 -16.11
CA PRO A 149 -9.47 39.19 -15.38
C PRO A 149 -10.22 40.32 -14.66
N LEU A 150 -9.86 40.57 -13.39
CA LEU A 150 -10.43 41.67 -12.61
C LEU A 150 -10.13 43.01 -13.29
N GLN A 151 -11.16 43.83 -13.46
CA GLN A 151 -11.01 45.18 -13.99
C GLN A 151 -10.94 46.20 -12.86
N SER A 152 -10.20 47.29 -13.10
CA SER A 152 -10.21 48.44 -12.20
C SER A 152 -11.59 49.11 -12.27
N VAL A 153 -12.27 49.21 -11.13
CA VAL A 153 -13.57 49.85 -11.01
C VAL A 153 -13.46 51.10 -10.14
N SER A 154 -14.06 52.19 -10.61
CA SER A 154 -14.22 53.39 -9.80
C SER A 154 -15.38 53.19 -8.82
N PRO A 155 -15.22 53.58 -7.54
CA PRO A 155 -16.33 53.61 -6.59
C PRO A 155 -17.51 54.43 -7.12
N PRO A 156 -18.75 53.99 -6.89
CA PRO A 156 -19.92 54.74 -7.31
C PRO A 156 -20.06 56.03 -6.50
N ASP A 157 -20.61 57.08 -7.13
CA ASP A 157 -21.02 58.27 -6.39
C ASP A 157 -22.28 57.95 -5.57
N VAL A 158 -22.30 58.43 -4.34
CA VAL A 158 -23.38 58.19 -3.36
C VAL A 158 -23.85 59.51 -2.78
N GLU A 159 -25.12 59.59 -2.41
CA GLU A 159 -25.73 60.81 -1.88
C GLU A 159 -25.19 61.13 -0.48
N ASP A 160 -25.23 60.15 0.42
CA ASP A 160 -24.70 60.27 1.78
C ASP A 160 -23.24 59.80 1.84
N LYS A 161 -22.32 60.76 1.70
CA LYS A 161 -20.87 60.55 1.84
C LYS A 161 -20.40 60.52 3.30
N SER A 162 -21.29 60.78 4.26
CA SER A 162 -20.95 60.72 5.69
C SER A 162 -20.98 59.30 6.24
N TRP A 163 -21.64 58.37 5.52
CA TRP A 163 -21.66 56.95 5.84
C TRP A 163 -20.65 56.17 4.98
N GLY A 164 -19.83 55.36 5.62
CA GLY A 164 -18.73 54.61 5.00
C GLY A 164 -17.36 55.23 5.26
N ARG A 165 -16.33 54.39 5.37
CA ARG A 165 -14.94 54.79 5.69
C ARG A 165 -13.97 54.51 4.54
N THR A 166 -14.33 53.57 3.68
CA THR A 166 -13.49 53.07 2.59
C THR A 166 -14.23 53.16 1.26
N PRO A 167 -13.52 53.17 0.13
CA PRO A 167 -14.13 53.09 -1.19
C PRO A 167 -15.09 51.90 -1.38
N ILE A 168 -14.88 50.80 -0.65
CA ILE A 168 -15.76 49.61 -0.69
C ILE A 168 -17.15 49.93 -0.14
N ASP A 169 -17.23 50.78 0.89
CA ASP A 169 -18.49 51.13 1.53
C ASP A 169 -19.43 51.88 0.57
N GLN A 170 -18.89 52.60 -0.43
CA GLN A 170 -19.69 53.31 -1.44
C GLN A 170 -20.49 52.33 -2.32
N PHE A 171 -19.92 51.16 -2.64
CA PHE A 171 -20.65 50.12 -3.37
C PHE A 171 -21.84 49.57 -2.58
N ILE A 172 -21.69 49.43 -1.26
CA ILE A 172 -22.77 49.01 -0.36
C ILE A 172 -23.80 50.14 -0.22
N ARG A 173 -23.33 51.38 -0.02
CA ARG A 173 -24.17 52.56 0.18
C ARG A 173 -25.05 52.84 -1.02
N GLN A 174 -24.50 52.77 -2.24
CA GLN A 174 -25.26 52.95 -3.47
C GLN A 174 -26.48 52.00 -3.52
N ARG A 175 -26.28 50.71 -3.21
CA ARG A 175 -27.36 49.72 -3.19
C ARG A 175 -28.38 49.99 -2.09
N GLN A 176 -27.94 50.48 -0.93
CA GLN A 176 -28.84 50.87 0.16
C GLN A 176 -29.69 52.08 -0.21
N GLU A 177 -29.10 53.11 -0.82
CA GLU A 177 -29.80 54.31 -1.28
C GLU A 177 -30.87 53.97 -2.32
N MET A 178 -30.51 53.15 -3.32
CA MET A 178 -31.47 52.65 -4.32
C MET A 178 -32.62 51.83 -3.71
N ALA A 179 -32.35 51.14 -2.60
CA ALA A 179 -33.34 50.34 -1.88
C ALA A 179 -34.04 51.11 -0.75
N GLU A 180 -33.76 52.41 -0.59
CA GLU A 180 -34.27 53.27 0.48
C GLU A 180 -33.96 52.74 1.90
N ILE A 181 -32.85 52.01 2.05
CA ILE A 181 -32.40 51.43 3.32
C ILE A 181 -31.48 52.42 4.04
N VAL A 182 -31.86 52.73 5.29
CA VAL A 182 -31.03 53.53 6.19
C VAL A 182 -30.06 52.61 6.95
N PRO A 183 -28.77 52.96 7.03
CA PRO A 183 -27.81 52.14 7.75
C PRO A 183 -28.04 52.14 9.26
N ASN A 184 -27.65 51.04 9.92
CA ASN A 184 -27.64 50.98 11.38
C ASN A 184 -26.56 51.91 11.96
N LYS A 185 -26.84 52.43 13.16
CA LYS A 185 -25.84 53.16 13.96
C LYS A 185 -24.69 52.22 14.34
N THR A 186 -23.50 52.79 14.51
CA THR A 186 -22.34 52.10 15.08
C THR A 186 -22.72 51.47 16.43
N ALA A 187 -22.34 50.21 16.63
CA ALA A 187 -22.59 49.52 17.88
C ALA A 187 -21.85 50.19 19.05
N ALA A 188 -22.36 50.02 20.27
CA ALA A 188 -21.73 50.57 21.46
C ALA A 188 -20.30 50.00 21.66
N PRO A 189 -19.35 50.76 22.26
CA PRO A 189 -17.96 50.35 22.39
C PRO A 189 -17.77 48.95 22.98
N HIS A 190 -18.50 48.61 24.06
CA HIS A 190 -18.43 47.28 24.67
C HIS A 190 -18.83 46.15 23.71
N THR A 191 -19.78 46.40 22.81
CA THR A 191 -20.21 45.42 21.80
C THR A 191 -19.14 45.26 20.72
N LEU A 192 -18.53 46.36 20.27
CA LEU A 192 -17.43 46.33 19.30
C LEU A 192 -16.21 45.61 19.87
N MET A 193 -15.83 45.91 21.11
CA MET A 193 -14.75 45.22 21.82
C MET A 193 -15.02 43.73 21.92
N ARG A 194 -16.19 43.34 22.42
CA ARG A 194 -16.55 41.92 22.52
C ARG A 194 -16.43 41.21 21.18
N ARG A 195 -16.99 41.78 20.11
CA ARG A 195 -16.90 41.20 18.75
C ARG A 195 -15.45 41.07 18.31
N ALA A 196 -14.67 42.14 18.35
CA ALA A 196 -13.28 42.13 17.91
C ALA A 196 -12.44 41.08 18.64
N TYR A 197 -12.57 40.97 19.97
CA TYR A 197 -11.85 39.99 20.78
C TYR A 197 -12.20 38.54 20.42
N PHE A 198 -13.49 38.19 20.38
CA PHE A 198 -13.91 36.82 20.05
C PHE A 198 -13.70 36.46 18.57
N ASP A 199 -13.82 37.43 17.67
CA ASP A 199 -13.68 37.19 16.24
C ASP A 199 -12.20 37.06 15.84
N LEU A 200 -11.32 37.93 16.38
CA LEU A 200 -9.91 37.97 16.00
C LEU A 200 -9.06 36.96 16.78
N ILE A 201 -9.22 36.86 18.10
CA ILE A 201 -8.36 36.02 18.94
C ILE A 201 -9.11 34.93 19.71
N GLY A 202 -10.45 34.91 19.67
CA GLY A 202 -11.26 33.86 20.31
C GLY A 202 -11.36 33.94 21.84
N LEU A 203 -10.74 34.94 22.46
CA LEU A 203 -10.65 35.12 23.91
C LEU A 203 -11.35 36.42 24.33
N PRO A 204 -11.95 36.49 25.54
CA PRO A 204 -12.45 37.75 26.08
C PRO A 204 -11.30 38.69 26.50
N PRO A 205 -11.53 40.02 26.53
CA PRO A 205 -10.59 40.97 27.13
C PRO A 205 -10.41 40.73 28.63
N THR A 206 -9.22 41.05 29.16
CA THR A 206 -9.03 41.18 30.61
C THR A 206 -9.74 42.44 31.14
N PRO A 207 -10.04 42.52 32.46
CA PRO A 207 -10.62 43.73 33.04
C PRO A 207 -9.78 44.99 32.78
N GLU A 208 -8.46 44.89 32.87
CA GLU A 208 -7.53 46.00 32.66
C GLU A 208 -7.50 46.46 31.20
N GLU A 209 -7.52 45.50 30.25
CA GLU A 209 -7.65 45.81 28.82
C GLU A 209 -8.98 46.48 28.50
N LEU A 210 -10.07 45.97 29.08
CA LEU A 210 -11.40 46.55 28.91
C LEU A 210 -11.42 48.01 29.36
N ASP A 211 -10.91 48.31 30.56
CA ASP A 211 -10.88 49.68 31.09
C ASP A 211 -10.01 50.60 30.22
N ARG A 212 -8.84 50.13 29.80
CA ARG A 212 -7.92 50.87 28.91
C ARG A 212 -8.56 51.18 27.57
N HIS A 213 -9.16 50.19 26.93
CA HIS A 213 -9.82 50.40 25.64
C HIS A 213 -11.06 51.28 25.80
N MET A 214 -11.91 51.06 26.80
CA MET A 214 -13.08 51.92 27.09
C MET A 214 -12.68 53.40 27.24
N LYS A 215 -11.57 53.68 27.91
CA LYS A 215 -11.01 55.04 28.01
C LYS A 215 -10.58 55.57 26.63
N SER A 216 -9.86 54.77 25.86
CA SER A 216 -9.43 55.15 24.50
C SER A 216 -10.63 55.43 23.57
N PHE A 217 -11.67 54.61 23.62
CA PHE A 217 -12.92 54.82 22.90
C PHE A 217 -13.65 56.10 23.32
N ALA A 218 -13.56 56.49 24.60
CA ALA A 218 -14.20 57.72 25.08
C ALA A 218 -13.45 58.98 24.63
N GLU A 219 -12.13 58.90 24.46
CA GLU A 219 -11.28 60.00 23.98
C GLU A 219 -11.40 60.16 22.45
N ASP A 220 -11.28 59.08 21.71
CA ASP A 220 -11.40 59.04 20.24
C ASP A 220 -11.99 57.68 19.80
N PRO A 221 -13.30 57.59 19.54
CA PRO A 221 -13.95 56.32 19.19
C PRO A 221 -13.39 55.67 17.92
N GLU A 222 -12.93 56.47 16.95
CA GLU A 222 -12.44 55.96 15.67
C GLU A 222 -11.03 55.41 15.80
N ASN A 223 -10.11 56.22 16.33
CA ASN A 223 -8.74 55.78 16.50
C ASN A 223 -8.60 54.74 17.62
N GLY A 224 -9.43 54.81 18.66
CA GLY A 224 -9.48 53.80 19.72
C GLY A 224 -9.89 52.42 19.21
N TYR A 225 -10.88 52.34 18.31
CA TYR A 225 -11.24 51.05 17.68
C TYR A 225 -10.15 50.54 16.75
N ARG A 226 -9.56 51.41 15.94
CA ARG A 226 -8.45 51.04 15.03
C ARG A 226 -7.25 50.50 15.81
N ALA A 227 -6.90 51.15 16.92
CA ALA A 227 -5.81 50.72 17.80
C ALA A 227 -6.10 49.35 18.41
N LEU A 228 -7.32 49.11 18.90
CA LEU A 228 -7.75 47.80 19.40
C LEU A 228 -7.59 46.71 18.32
N VAL A 229 -8.12 46.95 17.12
CA VAL A 229 -8.03 45.96 16.03
C VAL A 229 -6.57 45.69 15.66
N GLY A 230 -5.73 46.72 15.59
CA GLY A 230 -4.30 46.57 15.32
C GLY A 230 -3.57 45.77 16.39
N GLU A 231 -3.89 45.99 17.67
CA GLU A 231 -3.34 45.23 18.80
C GLU A 231 -3.74 43.74 18.73
N LEU A 232 -5.01 43.46 18.44
CA LEU A 232 -5.51 42.09 18.33
C LEU A 232 -4.95 41.35 17.11
N LEU A 233 -4.79 42.01 15.97
CA LEU A 233 -4.15 41.42 14.78
C LEU A 233 -2.67 41.14 15.00
N ALA A 234 -1.99 41.91 15.86
CA ALA A 234 -0.60 41.69 16.23
C ALA A 234 -0.42 40.64 17.35
N SER A 235 -1.52 40.14 17.94
CA SER A 235 -1.48 39.10 18.98
C SER A 235 -1.11 37.75 18.38
N GLU A 236 -0.31 36.96 19.09
CA GLU A 236 0.02 35.58 18.69
C GLU A 236 -1.23 34.69 18.57
N HIS A 237 -2.28 34.98 19.34
CA HIS A 237 -3.55 34.27 19.34
C HIS A 237 -4.37 34.48 18.06
N TYR A 238 -4.05 35.50 17.25
CA TYR A 238 -4.74 35.74 15.98
C TYR A 238 -4.55 34.56 15.03
N GLY A 239 -3.30 34.15 14.79
CA GLY A 239 -2.95 33.01 13.95
C GLY A 239 -3.46 31.68 14.51
N GLU A 240 -3.51 31.51 15.83
CA GLU A 240 -4.11 30.32 16.46
C GLU A 240 -5.62 30.25 16.18
N ARG A 241 -6.32 31.37 16.33
CA ARG A 241 -7.76 31.48 16.09
C ARG A 241 -8.11 31.26 14.63
N TRP A 242 -7.44 31.98 13.73
CA TRP A 242 -7.72 31.95 12.29
C TRP A 242 -7.17 30.71 11.62
N GLY A 243 -6.05 30.17 12.12
CA GLY A 243 -5.44 28.94 11.62
C GLY A 243 -6.40 27.75 11.69
N ARG A 244 -7.22 27.66 12.74
CA ARG A 244 -8.26 26.62 12.86
C ARG A 244 -9.20 26.58 11.65
N HIS A 245 -9.64 27.75 11.16
CA HIS A 245 -10.54 27.83 10.01
C HIS A 245 -9.88 27.29 8.74
N TRP A 246 -8.59 27.55 8.56
CA TRP A 246 -7.83 27.03 7.44
C TRP A 246 -7.56 25.52 7.58
N LEU A 247 -7.15 25.08 8.77
CA LEU A 247 -6.81 23.69 9.04
C LEU A 247 -8.00 22.75 8.87
N ASP A 248 -9.22 23.19 9.20
CA ASP A 248 -10.45 22.44 8.92
C ASP A 248 -10.63 22.21 7.40
N VAL A 249 -10.37 23.23 6.58
CA VAL A 249 -10.49 23.16 5.12
C VAL A 249 -9.33 22.38 4.49
N ALA A 250 -8.14 22.45 5.06
CA ALA A 250 -6.99 21.62 4.70
C ALA A 250 -7.13 20.16 5.16
N ARG A 251 -8.20 19.84 5.91
CA ARG A 251 -8.52 18.50 6.43
C ARG A 251 -7.43 17.97 7.35
N PHE A 252 -6.82 18.89 8.10
CA PHE A 252 -5.71 18.59 8.98
C PHE A 252 -6.14 17.73 10.17
N ALA A 253 -5.36 16.69 10.42
CA ALA A 253 -5.38 15.94 11.67
C ALA A 253 -3.95 15.56 12.07
N GLU A 254 -3.71 15.46 13.37
CA GLU A 254 -2.49 14.86 13.93
C GLU A 254 -2.56 13.32 13.95
N SER A 255 -3.57 12.73 13.29
CA SER A 255 -3.74 11.29 13.12
C SER A 255 -4.00 10.94 11.65
N ASN A 256 -3.98 9.65 11.33
CA ASN A 256 -4.20 9.15 9.97
C ASN A 256 -5.62 9.31 9.46
N GLY A 257 -6.61 9.40 10.36
CA GLY A 257 -8.00 9.68 10.02
C GLY A 257 -8.71 8.60 9.21
N TYR A 258 -8.12 7.40 9.05
CA TYR A 258 -8.68 6.31 8.26
C TYR A 258 -8.29 4.92 8.77
N ALA A 259 -9.29 4.04 8.95
CA ALA A 259 -9.20 2.61 9.31
C ALA A 259 -8.25 2.26 10.48
N PHE A 260 -6.94 2.27 10.24
CA PHE A 260 -5.89 2.13 11.24
C PHE A 260 -5.38 3.51 11.64
N ASP A 261 -6.20 4.17 12.48
CA ASP A 261 -5.89 5.51 12.93
C ASP A 261 -4.72 5.50 13.92
N GLY A 262 -3.67 6.22 13.57
CA GLY A 262 -2.44 6.31 14.35
C GLY A 262 -1.90 7.72 14.27
N ASP A 263 -1.12 8.11 15.28
CA ASP A 263 -0.59 9.46 15.39
C ASP A 263 0.43 9.77 14.29
N ARG A 264 0.40 11.00 13.81
CA ARG A 264 1.37 11.59 12.87
C ARG A 264 2.30 12.50 13.66
N PRO A 265 3.45 12.00 14.14
CA PRO A 265 4.28 12.71 15.11
C PRO A 265 4.83 14.04 14.60
N ASN A 266 4.86 14.25 13.29
CA ASN A 266 5.40 15.45 12.64
C ASN A 266 4.33 16.34 11.98
N ALA A 267 3.04 15.99 12.05
CA ALA A 267 1.96 16.75 11.39
C ALA A 267 1.84 18.19 11.94
N TRP A 268 2.14 18.38 13.22
CA TRP A 268 2.08 19.68 13.89
C TRP A 268 2.92 20.78 13.19
N HIS A 269 3.97 20.41 12.44
CA HIS A 269 4.77 21.37 11.69
C HIS A 269 3.92 22.15 10.67
N TYR A 270 2.94 21.50 10.02
CA TYR A 270 2.03 22.17 9.10
C TYR A 270 1.07 23.13 9.83
N ARG A 271 0.48 22.69 10.95
CA ARG A 271 -0.34 23.56 11.82
C ARG A 271 0.42 24.82 12.19
N ASP A 272 1.63 24.66 12.68
CA ASP A 272 2.44 25.77 13.16
C ASP A 272 2.91 26.67 12.00
N PHE A 273 3.11 26.12 10.78
CA PHE A 273 3.32 26.93 9.58
C PHE A 273 2.13 27.86 9.31
N VAL A 274 0.90 27.33 9.35
CA VAL A 274 -0.32 28.12 9.11
C VAL A 274 -0.45 29.25 10.15
N ILE A 275 -0.25 28.93 11.43
CA ILE A 275 -0.30 29.91 12.52
C ILE A 275 0.74 31.02 12.30
N ARG A 276 1.99 30.65 11.99
CA ARG A 276 3.06 31.62 11.71
C ARG A 276 2.76 32.47 10.49
N ALA A 277 2.27 31.87 9.40
CA ALA A 277 1.96 32.59 8.17
C ALA A 277 0.92 33.69 8.42
N LEU A 278 -0.15 33.37 9.15
CA LEU A 278 -1.19 34.34 9.54
C LEU A 278 -0.65 35.44 10.45
N ASN A 279 0.11 35.09 11.50
CA ASN A 279 0.70 36.08 12.42
C ASN A 279 1.73 36.99 11.76
N SER A 280 2.42 36.51 10.72
CA SER A 280 3.39 37.30 9.95
C SER A 280 2.77 38.14 8.83
N ASP A 281 1.45 38.10 8.65
CA ASP A 281 0.74 38.69 7.51
C ASP A 281 1.38 38.26 6.17
N MET A 282 1.60 36.95 6.02
CA MET A 282 2.25 36.39 4.82
C MET A 282 1.40 36.73 3.58
N PRO A 283 2.01 37.27 2.51
CA PRO A 283 1.30 37.51 1.26
C PRO A 283 0.60 36.24 0.77
N TYR A 284 -0.69 36.35 0.45
CA TYR A 284 -1.52 35.18 0.09
C TYR A 284 -0.94 34.37 -1.07
N ASN A 285 -0.32 35.04 -2.06
CA ASN A 285 0.34 34.37 -3.17
C ASN A 285 1.54 33.52 -2.72
N GLU A 286 2.29 33.97 -1.71
CA GLU A 286 3.39 33.18 -1.14
C GLU A 286 2.85 32.03 -0.29
N PHE A 287 1.81 32.28 0.52
CA PHE A 287 1.13 31.24 1.29
C PHE A 287 0.66 30.08 0.41
N VAL A 288 -0.05 30.38 -0.69
CA VAL A 288 -0.51 29.36 -1.65
C VAL A 288 0.66 28.66 -2.33
N LYS A 289 1.66 29.42 -2.80
CA LYS A 289 2.83 28.86 -3.49
C LYS A 289 3.61 27.87 -2.62
N LEU A 290 3.84 28.22 -1.35
CA LEU A 290 4.55 27.35 -0.41
C LEU A 290 3.76 26.08 -0.10
N GLN A 291 2.43 26.15 -0.01
CA GLN A 291 1.62 24.95 0.23
C GLN A 291 1.56 23.97 -0.94
N ILE A 292 1.74 24.45 -2.18
CA ILE A 292 1.70 23.61 -3.38
C ILE A 292 3.08 23.06 -3.72
N ALA A 293 4.15 23.83 -3.48
CA ALA A 293 5.48 23.53 -4.01
C ALA A 293 6.61 23.80 -3.00
N GLY A 294 6.34 23.88 -1.70
CA GLY A 294 7.34 24.23 -0.69
C GLY A 294 8.55 23.28 -0.65
N ASP A 295 8.31 22.00 -0.90
CA ASP A 295 9.30 20.94 -1.04
C ASP A 295 10.19 21.12 -2.28
N LEU A 296 9.64 21.63 -3.38
CA LEU A 296 10.39 21.97 -4.59
C LEU A 296 11.17 23.28 -4.48
N LEU A 297 10.81 24.13 -3.50
CA LEU A 297 11.38 25.46 -3.30
C LEU A 297 12.46 25.49 -2.20
N THR A 298 12.83 24.32 -1.67
CA THR A 298 13.86 24.22 -0.66
C THR A 298 14.77 23.00 -0.85
N ASP A 299 15.86 22.95 -0.09
CA ASP A 299 16.81 21.86 -0.09
C ASP A 299 16.91 21.28 1.33
N VAL A 300 16.65 19.97 1.44
CA VAL A 300 16.76 19.21 2.69
C VAL A 300 18.21 19.09 3.16
N ASN A 301 19.18 19.25 2.26
CA ASN A 301 20.62 19.25 2.54
C ASN A 301 21.13 20.67 2.79
N ALA A 302 20.44 21.40 3.65
CA ALA A 302 20.74 22.80 3.92
C ALA A 302 22.21 22.99 4.35
N PRO A 303 22.91 24.01 3.82
CA PRO A 303 24.33 24.21 4.09
C PRO A 303 24.60 24.86 5.45
N THR A 304 23.59 25.44 6.10
CA THR A 304 23.70 26.11 7.40
C THR A 304 22.47 25.83 8.25
N SER A 305 22.61 25.99 9.57
CA SER A 305 21.50 25.83 10.51
C SER A 305 20.32 26.77 10.20
N ASP A 306 20.59 28.02 9.79
CA ASP A 306 19.56 28.97 9.36
C ASP A 306 18.83 28.52 8.08
N ALA A 307 19.58 27.98 7.11
CA ALA A 307 19.01 27.42 5.90
C ALA A 307 18.18 26.16 6.20
N ALA A 308 18.60 25.35 7.18
CA ALA A 308 17.85 24.17 7.63
C ALA A 308 16.52 24.57 8.26
N LEU A 309 16.51 25.58 9.13
CA LEU A 309 15.28 26.12 9.71
C LEU A 309 14.34 26.67 8.63
N LYS A 310 14.87 27.37 7.64
CA LYS A 310 14.08 27.83 6.50
C LYS A 310 13.52 26.63 5.71
N ALA A 311 14.31 25.59 5.49
CA ALA A 311 13.88 24.39 4.78
C ALA A 311 12.73 23.69 5.50
N VAL A 312 12.84 23.47 6.81
CA VAL A 312 11.76 22.91 7.63
C VAL A 312 10.48 23.73 7.50
N ASN A 313 10.56 25.05 7.59
CA ASN A 313 9.38 25.92 7.45
C ASN A 313 8.75 25.86 6.06
N THR A 314 9.58 25.77 5.02
CA THR A 314 9.12 25.68 3.62
C THR A 314 8.48 24.32 3.34
N LEU A 315 9.11 23.23 3.80
CA LEU A 315 8.59 21.86 3.69
C LEU A 315 7.29 21.66 4.45
N ALA A 316 7.20 22.24 5.66
CA ALA A 316 6.01 22.14 6.49
C ALA A 316 4.76 22.61 5.73
N ALA A 317 4.88 23.65 4.89
CA ALA A 317 3.78 24.18 4.09
C ALA A 317 3.18 23.15 3.12
N THR A 318 4.01 22.32 2.46
CA THR A 318 3.56 21.26 1.55
C THR A 318 2.73 20.18 2.27
N GLY A 319 2.75 20.15 3.61
CA GLY A 319 1.82 19.35 4.41
C GLY A 319 0.36 19.53 4.01
N PHE A 320 -0.04 20.69 3.45
CA PHE A 320 -1.36 20.92 2.88
C PHE A 320 -1.83 19.84 1.89
N LEU A 321 -0.95 19.32 1.03
CA LEU A 321 -1.32 18.30 0.02
C LEU A 321 -1.59 16.94 0.65
N VAL A 322 -0.99 16.66 1.81
CA VAL A 322 -1.01 15.34 2.46
C VAL A 322 -1.60 15.38 3.88
N ALA A 323 -2.27 16.48 4.24
CA ALA A 323 -2.90 16.64 5.55
C ALA A 323 -4.11 15.71 5.72
N GLY A 324 -4.74 15.32 4.59
CA GLY A 324 -5.90 14.46 4.52
C GLY A 324 -5.73 13.02 5.02
N PRO A 325 -6.80 12.21 4.98
CA PRO A 325 -6.76 10.82 5.43
C PRO A 325 -5.71 9.98 4.70
N TYR A 326 -5.04 9.09 5.43
CA TYR A 326 -3.99 8.20 4.90
C TYR A 326 -4.19 6.77 5.41
N THR A 327 -4.12 5.80 4.49
CA THR A 327 -4.20 4.38 4.86
C THR A 327 -2.80 3.79 4.96
N THR A 328 -2.42 3.35 6.16
CA THR A 328 -1.09 2.81 6.48
C THR A 328 -0.93 1.32 6.12
N GLN A 329 -2.05 0.60 5.97
CA GLN A 329 -2.06 -0.80 5.55
C GLN A 329 -2.82 -0.93 4.23
N GLN A 330 -2.19 -1.56 3.23
CA GLN A 330 -2.76 -1.81 1.93
C GLN A 330 -2.34 -3.19 1.42
N THR A 331 -3.28 -3.98 0.91
CA THR A 331 -2.95 -5.16 0.12
C THR A 331 -2.51 -4.76 -1.29
N GLN A 332 -1.82 -5.65 -2.01
CA GLN A 332 -1.37 -5.39 -3.38
C GLN A 332 -2.49 -4.87 -4.31
N LYS A 333 -3.67 -5.46 -4.20
CA LYS A 333 -4.87 -5.12 -4.99
C LYS A 333 -5.47 -3.74 -4.65
N GLU A 334 -5.14 -3.17 -3.50
CA GLU A 334 -5.69 -1.89 -3.02
C GLU A 334 -4.80 -0.70 -3.33
N ARG A 335 -3.51 -0.93 -3.65
CA ARG A 335 -2.51 0.15 -3.83
C ARG A 335 -2.91 1.14 -4.91
N GLU A 336 -3.31 0.64 -6.08
CA GLU A 336 -3.70 1.49 -7.21
C GLU A 336 -4.97 2.31 -6.91
N ARG A 337 -6.02 1.67 -6.39
CA ARG A 337 -7.26 2.36 -6.00
C ARG A 337 -6.99 3.46 -4.98
N SER A 338 -6.26 3.12 -3.91
CA SER A 338 -5.93 4.05 -2.83
C SER A 338 -5.10 5.23 -3.34
N ARG A 339 -4.22 5.00 -4.32
CA ARG A 339 -3.45 6.07 -4.96
C ARG A 339 -4.35 7.06 -5.69
N TYR A 340 -5.32 6.58 -6.48
CA TYR A 340 -6.27 7.46 -7.16
C TYR A 340 -7.24 8.17 -6.20
N GLU A 341 -7.59 7.56 -5.06
CA GLU A 341 -8.35 8.22 -3.99
C GLU A 341 -7.55 9.38 -3.36
N GLN A 342 -6.25 9.22 -3.14
CA GLN A 342 -5.38 10.30 -2.65
C GLN A 342 -5.24 11.44 -3.65
N LEU A 343 -5.09 11.13 -4.94
CA LEU A 343 -5.01 12.15 -6.00
C LEU A 343 -6.31 12.94 -6.12
N ASP A 344 -7.45 12.26 -6.10
CA ASP A 344 -8.78 12.89 -6.10
C ASP A 344 -8.94 13.82 -4.89
N ASP A 345 -8.52 13.36 -3.72
CA ASP A 345 -8.55 14.12 -2.49
C ASP A 345 -7.69 15.41 -2.55
N ILE A 346 -6.48 15.34 -3.11
CA ILE A 346 -5.63 16.51 -3.38
C ILE A 346 -6.35 17.49 -4.32
N VAL A 347 -6.84 17.02 -5.46
CA VAL A 347 -7.51 17.85 -6.47
C VAL A 347 -8.77 18.52 -5.90
N ASN A 348 -9.57 17.76 -5.17
CA ASN A 348 -10.78 18.28 -4.53
C ASN A 348 -10.46 19.36 -3.49
N THR A 349 -9.40 19.16 -2.69
CA THR A 349 -8.97 20.12 -1.67
C THR A 349 -8.46 21.41 -2.30
N LEU A 350 -7.62 21.31 -3.33
CA LEU A 350 -7.14 22.47 -4.08
C LEU A 350 -8.31 23.24 -4.69
N GLY A 351 -9.22 22.54 -5.36
CA GLY A 351 -10.39 23.15 -5.99
C GLY A 351 -11.27 23.89 -4.98
N THR A 352 -11.65 23.22 -3.89
CA THR A 352 -12.59 23.78 -2.92
C THR A 352 -11.98 24.86 -2.03
N SER A 353 -10.72 24.69 -1.62
CA SER A 353 -10.07 25.62 -0.68
C SER A 353 -9.42 26.84 -1.33
N LEU A 354 -8.82 26.67 -2.52
CA LEU A 354 -8.09 27.77 -3.19
C LEU A 354 -8.90 28.44 -4.27
N LEU A 355 -9.68 27.65 -5.04
CA LEU A 355 -10.42 28.16 -6.20
C LEU A 355 -11.90 28.43 -5.87
N GLY A 356 -12.42 27.86 -4.79
CA GLY A 356 -13.85 27.88 -4.47
C GLY A 356 -14.71 27.09 -5.48
N LEU A 357 -14.10 26.11 -6.16
CA LEU A 357 -14.73 25.30 -7.21
C LEU A 357 -14.80 23.83 -6.80
N THR A 358 -15.89 23.14 -7.16
CA THR A 358 -16.06 21.70 -6.92
C THR A 358 -15.41 20.86 -8.02
N VAL A 359 -14.11 21.05 -8.23
CA VAL A 359 -13.33 20.38 -9.29
C VAL A 359 -13.46 18.86 -9.23
N GLY A 360 -13.60 18.26 -8.04
CA GLY A 360 -13.81 16.82 -7.86
C GLY A 360 -15.04 16.25 -8.58
N CYS A 361 -16.07 17.06 -8.85
CA CYS A 361 -17.22 16.60 -9.67
C CYS A 361 -16.81 16.25 -11.10
N SER A 362 -15.74 16.87 -11.61
CA SER A 362 -15.22 16.61 -12.96
C SER A 362 -14.55 15.24 -13.09
N ARG A 363 -14.41 14.48 -12.01
CA ARG A 363 -13.79 13.15 -12.03
C ARG A 363 -14.50 12.18 -12.97
N CYS A 364 -15.83 12.19 -13.00
CA CYS A 364 -16.62 11.20 -13.73
C CYS A 364 -17.26 11.73 -15.03
N HIS A 365 -17.45 13.05 -15.12
CA HIS A 365 -18.09 13.73 -16.25
C HIS A 365 -17.67 15.20 -16.24
N ASP A 366 -17.92 15.97 -17.32
CA ASP A 366 -17.69 17.42 -17.31
C ASP A 366 -18.51 18.09 -16.20
N HIS A 367 -17.98 19.13 -15.57
CA HIS A 367 -18.64 19.75 -14.43
C HIS A 367 -20.03 20.30 -14.80
N LYS A 368 -20.98 20.15 -13.88
CA LYS A 368 -22.41 20.44 -14.14
C LYS A 368 -22.70 21.93 -14.31
N PHE A 369 -21.96 22.79 -13.60
CA PHE A 369 -22.24 24.24 -13.51
C PHE A 369 -21.05 25.11 -13.92
N ASP A 370 -19.85 24.78 -13.47
CA ASP A 370 -18.61 25.47 -13.88
C ASP A 370 -18.01 24.94 -15.21
N PRO A 371 -17.33 25.78 -16.01
CA PRO A 371 -16.71 25.41 -17.29
C PRO A 371 -15.43 24.58 -17.12
N LEU A 372 -15.55 23.44 -16.45
CA LEU A 372 -14.45 22.54 -16.11
C LEU A 372 -14.64 21.18 -16.82
N PRO A 373 -13.90 20.93 -17.92
CA PRO A 373 -13.97 19.64 -18.59
C PRO A 373 -13.32 18.54 -17.75
N GLN A 374 -13.80 17.30 -17.89
CA GLN A 374 -13.21 16.13 -17.23
C GLN A 374 -11.73 15.95 -17.60
N PHE A 375 -11.34 16.33 -18.80
CA PHE A 375 -9.94 16.29 -19.24
C PHE A 375 -9.02 17.13 -18.35
N ASP A 376 -9.45 18.33 -17.95
CA ASP A 376 -8.64 19.22 -17.11
C ASP A 376 -8.52 18.70 -15.67
N TYR A 377 -9.53 17.99 -15.16
CA TYR A 377 -9.44 17.27 -13.89
C TYR A 377 -8.28 16.26 -13.91
N TYR A 378 -8.18 15.44 -14.96
CA TYR A 378 -7.11 14.44 -15.06
C TYR A 378 -5.73 15.06 -15.35
N ASN A 379 -5.66 16.17 -16.08
CA ASN A 379 -4.41 16.92 -16.22
C ASN A 379 -3.92 17.47 -14.88
N LEU A 380 -4.84 18.03 -14.08
CA LEU A 380 -4.49 18.53 -12.74
C LEU A 380 -4.07 17.40 -11.82
N ALA A 381 -4.77 16.27 -11.82
CA ALA A 381 -4.39 15.08 -11.07
C ALA A 381 -2.99 14.57 -11.48
N ALA A 382 -2.66 14.60 -12.77
CA ALA A 382 -1.36 14.17 -13.28
C ALA A 382 -0.19 15.04 -12.76
N CYS A 383 -0.41 16.33 -12.51
CA CYS A 383 0.61 17.20 -11.90
C CYS A 383 1.03 16.74 -10.50
N PHE A 384 0.18 15.98 -9.80
CA PHE A 384 0.44 15.47 -8.46
C PHE A 384 0.72 13.96 -8.44
N ALA A 385 0.93 13.33 -9.60
CA ALA A 385 1.13 11.88 -9.75
C ALA A 385 2.29 11.33 -8.91
N ASP A 386 3.28 12.16 -8.57
CA ASP A 386 4.44 11.78 -7.76
C ASP A 386 4.34 12.22 -6.28
N VAL A 387 3.27 12.91 -5.88
CA VAL A 387 3.06 13.30 -4.47
C VAL A 387 2.74 12.08 -3.61
N GLY A 388 3.54 11.85 -2.58
CA GLY A 388 3.36 10.76 -1.62
C GLY A 388 3.38 11.24 -0.17
N PHE A 389 2.82 10.42 0.72
CA PHE A 389 2.88 10.64 2.16
C PHE A 389 4.22 10.15 2.69
N SER A 390 5.05 11.06 3.21
CA SER A 390 6.32 10.71 3.85
C SER A 390 6.70 11.78 4.86
N ASP A 391 7.38 11.36 5.92
CA ASP A 391 8.17 12.28 6.73
C ASP A 391 9.48 12.60 6.00
N THR A 392 9.87 13.87 6.02
CA THR A 392 11.11 14.35 5.41
C THR A 392 12.01 14.92 6.49
N GLY A 393 13.13 14.26 6.74
CA GLY A 393 14.13 14.71 7.71
C GLY A 393 15.00 15.83 7.14
N VAL A 394 15.21 16.89 7.93
CA VAL A 394 16.19 17.94 7.66
C VAL A 394 17.24 17.91 8.76
N ASN A 395 18.51 17.94 8.38
CA ASN A 395 19.58 18.05 9.36
C ASN A 395 19.65 19.47 9.91
N MET A 396 19.30 19.64 11.19
CA MET A 396 19.31 20.93 11.87
C MET A 396 20.71 21.39 12.32
N GLU A 397 21.73 20.51 12.26
CA GLU A 397 23.13 20.84 12.57
C GLU A 397 24.06 20.48 11.37
N PRO A 398 23.85 21.05 10.17
CA PRO A 398 24.59 20.65 8.97
C PRO A 398 26.08 20.98 9.04
N GLU A 399 26.47 22.04 9.75
CA GLU A 399 27.87 22.39 9.94
C GLU A 399 28.63 21.31 10.73
N LYS A 400 28.06 20.89 11.85
CA LYS A 400 28.59 19.83 12.71
C LYS A 400 28.62 18.49 11.98
N PHE A 401 27.57 18.17 11.23
CA PHE A 401 27.56 16.97 10.40
C PHE A 401 28.66 16.98 9.35
N ARG A 402 28.91 18.11 8.66
CA ARG A 402 30.01 18.21 7.70
C ARG A 402 31.38 18.02 8.36
N GLU A 403 31.59 18.59 9.54
CA GLU A 403 32.82 18.39 10.31
C GLU A 403 33.02 16.91 10.68
N GLN A 404 31.97 16.27 11.23
CA GLN A 404 32.00 14.86 11.60
C GLN A 404 32.15 13.94 10.37
N LYS A 405 31.49 14.25 9.27
CA LYS A 405 31.59 13.53 8.01
C LYS A 405 32.98 13.65 7.41
N ALA A 406 33.60 14.83 7.45
CA ALA A 406 34.99 15.01 7.02
C ALA A 406 35.97 14.20 7.88
N ALA A 407 35.77 14.19 9.21
CA ALA A 407 36.58 13.36 10.12
C ALA A 407 36.37 11.85 9.86
N TYR A 408 35.13 11.42 9.66
CA TYR A 408 34.77 10.06 9.31
C TYR A 408 35.43 9.65 7.98
N ASP A 409 35.29 10.47 6.94
CA ASP A 409 35.85 10.20 5.62
C ASP A 409 37.37 10.14 5.67
N ALA A 410 38.03 11.05 6.39
CA ALA A 410 39.48 11.03 6.58
C ALA A 410 39.95 9.75 7.29
N ALA A 411 39.21 9.27 8.30
CA ALA A 411 39.52 8.04 9.01
C ALA A 411 39.24 6.78 8.16
N HIS A 412 38.20 6.79 7.32
CA HIS A 412 37.77 5.62 6.55
C HIS A 412 38.44 5.51 5.19
N THR A 413 38.87 6.61 4.58
CA THR A 413 39.59 6.60 3.30
C THR A 413 40.77 5.63 3.29
N PRO A 414 41.68 5.60 4.28
CA PRO A 414 42.77 4.61 4.29
C PRO A 414 42.27 3.17 4.49
N LEU A 415 41.17 2.96 5.23
CA LEU A 415 40.57 1.63 5.42
C LEU A 415 39.94 1.11 4.13
N ILE A 416 39.21 1.96 3.41
CA ILE A 416 38.63 1.63 2.10
C ILE A 416 39.76 1.37 1.10
N ALA A 417 40.80 2.20 1.08
CA ALA A 417 41.96 1.97 0.22
C ALA A 417 42.66 0.65 0.56
N ALA A 418 42.86 0.33 1.84
CA ALA A 418 43.46 -0.92 2.28
C ALA A 418 42.61 -2.13 1.92
N ARG A 419 41.28 -2.05 2.10
CA ARG A 419 40.35 -3.11 1.68
C ARG A 419 40.40 -3.31 0.16
N THR A 420 40.27 -2.23 -0.62
CA THR A 420 40.32 -2.30 -2.08
C THR A 420 41.66 -2.84 -2.57
N ALA A 421 42.79 -2.42 -1.99
CA ALA A 421 44.11 -2.95 -2.31
C ALA A 421 44.23 -4.44 -1.94
N PHE A 422 43.68 -4.85 -0.79
CA PHE A 422 43.61 -6.26 -0.44
C PHE A 422 42.79 -7.05 -1.45
N GLU A 423 41.59 -6.58 -1.79
CA GLU A 423 40.69 -7.20 -2.77
C GLU A 423 41.32 -7.33 -4.17
N GLN A 424 42.12 -6.35 -4.60
CA GLN A 424 42.73 -6.35 -5.93
C GLN A 424 44.08 -7.07 -5.99
N GLU A 425 44.93 -6.88 -5.00
CA GLU A 425 46.34 -7.28 -5.06
C GLU A 425 46.60 -8.59 -4.32
N GLN A 426 45.91 -8.83 -3.21
CA GLN A 426 46.18 -9.96 -2.31
C GLN A 426 45.16 -11.07 -2.46
N LEU A 427 43.87 -10.72 -2.49
CA LEU A 427 42.77 -11.67 -2.51
C LEU A 427 42.86 -12.64 -3.70
N PRO A 428 43.16 -12.23 -4.96
CA PRO A 428 43.24 -13.18 -6.07
C PRO A 428 44.35 -14.20 -5.88
N LYS A 429 45.52 -13.76 -5.40
CA LYS A 429 46.65 -14.66 -5.13
C LYS A 429 46.33 -15.59 -3.97
N ARG A 430 45.76 -15.08 -2.88
CA ARG A 430 45.39 -15.89 -1.71
C ARG A 430 44.28 -16.87 -2.05
N LEU A 431 43.31 -16.46 -2.86
CA LEU A 431 42.27 -17.33 -3.39
C LEU A 431 42.90 -18.43 -4.24
N SER A 432 43.80 -18.10 -5.17
CA SER A 432 44.48 -19.09 -6.01
C SER A 432 45.38 -20.05 -5.20
N GLU A 433 46.13 -19.54 -4.22
CA GLU A 433 46.92 -20.35 -3.29
C GLU A 433 46.03 -21.27 -2.45
N TRP A 434 44.88 -20.75 -2.00
CA TRP A 434 43.88 -21.53 -1.30
C TRP A 434 43.28 -22.61 -2.21
N GLU A 435 42.79 -22.27 -3.40
CA GLU A 435 42.28 -23.20 -4.43
C GLU A 435 43.30 -24.31 -4.71
N THR A 436 44.58 -23.95 -4.88
CA THR A 436 45.67 -24.91 -5.10
C THR A 436 45.91 -25.79 -3.88
N SER A 437 45.87 -25.23 -2.66
CA SER A 437 45.98 -26.01 -1.41
C SER A 437 44.80 -26.95 -1.19
N GLN A 438 43.64 -26.63 -1.76
CA GLN A 438 42.46 -27.48 -1.75
C GLN A 438 42.51 -28.54 -2.86
N ALA A 439 43.31 -28.37 -3.92
CA ALA A 439 43.32 -29.27 -5.07
C ALA A 439 43.64 -30.75 -4.72
N GLU A 440 44.55 -31.01 -3.78
CA GLU A 440 44.81 -32.39 -3.30
C GLU A 440 43.68 -32.93 -2.42
N THR A 441 42.91 -32.05 -1.76
CA THR A 441 41.74 -32.39 -0.92
C THR A 441 40.44 -32.50 -1.75
N LEU A 442 40.45 -31.98 -3.00
CA LEU A 442 39.30 -31.91 -3.90
C LEU A 442 39.34 -32.94 -5.04
N LEU A 443 40.50 -33.55 -5.33
CA LEU A 443 40.70 -34.42 -6.50
C LEU A 443 41.13 -35.85 -6.17
N THR A 444 40.85 -36.32 -4.96
CA THR A 444 41.06 -37.75 -4.63
C THR A 444 39.70 -38.43 -4.44
N PRO A 445 39.13 -39.07 -5.48
CA PRO A 445 37.87 -39.79 -5.35
C PRO A 445 37.96 -40.85 -4.25
N SER A 446 36.95 -40.92 -3.40
CA SER A 446 36.86 -41.95 -2.34
C SER A 446 36.28 -43.27 -2.84
N GLY A 447 35.91 -43.34 -4.12
CA GLY A 447 35.40 -44.51 -4.82
C GLY A 447 34.99 -44.14 -6.24
N SER A 448 34.81 -45.12 -7.11
CA SER A 448 34.28 -44.92 -8.47
C SER A 448 32.75 -45.03 -8.49
N LEU A 449 32.09 -44.18 -9.27
CA LEU A 449 30.65 -44.27 -9.56
C LEU A 449 30.47 -44.67 -11.02
N THR A 450 29.60 -45.65 -11.26
CA THR A 450 29.11 -45.96 -12.61
C THR A 450 27.63 -45.60 -12.68
N LEU A 451 27.29 -44.67 -13.56
CA LEU A 451 25.91 -44.19 -13.72
C LEU A 451 25.25 -44.92 -14.89
N GLY A 452 24.10 -45.56 -14.63
CA GLY A 452 23.29 -46.19 -15.67
C GLY A 452 22.61 -45.15 -16.57
N ASN A 453 22.08 -45.63 -17.71
CA ASN A 453 21.28 -44.81 -18.61
C ASN A 453 20.01 -44.30 -17.91
N TRP A 454 19.56 -43.10 -18.28
CA TRP A 454 18.30 -42.55 -17.82
C TRP A 454 17.11 -43.35 -18.37
N GLN A 455 16.11 -43.56 -17.52
CA GLN A 455 14.80 -44.10 -17.87
C GLN A 455 13.77 -43.00 -17.62
N HIS A 456 12.75 -42.88 -18.48
CA HIS A 456 11.69 -41.90 -18.34
C HIS A 456 10.31 -42.52 -18.49
N VAL A 457 9.38 -42.08 -17.64
CA VAL A 457 7.96 -42.34 -17.80
C VAL A 457 7.13 -41.11 -17.42
N GLY A 458 6.18 -40.76 -18.27
CA GLY A 458 5.33 -39.58 -18.13
C GLY A 458 4.87 -39.07 -19.50
N PRO A 459 4.11 -37.98 -19.55
CA PRO A 459 3.61 -37.21 -18.40
C PRO A 459 2.43 -37.85 -17.68
N PHE A 460 2.42 -37.81 -16.35
CA PHE A 460 1.24 -38.08 -15.51
C PHE A 460 0.54 -36.76 -15.19
N VAL A 461 -0.69 -36.59 -15.66
CA VAL A 461 -1.41 -35.31 -15.60
C VAL A 461 -2.10 -35.17 -14.25
N GLY A 462 -1.86 -34.06 -13.55
CA GLY A 462 -2.62 -33.64 -12.38
C GLY A 462 -3.69 -32.61 -12.73
N GLU A 463 -4.55 -32.29 -11.77
CA GLU A 463 -5.62 -31.29 -11.96
C GLU A 463 -5.08 -29.87 -12.16
N ASN A 464 -3.97 -29.55 -11.50
CA ASN A 464 -3.22 -28.30 -11.58
C ASN A 464 -1.74 -28.55 -11.18
N PHE A 465 -0.90 -27.52 -11.25
CA PHE A 465 0.54 -27.63 -10.99
C PHE A 465 0.85 -28.17 -9.58
N GLU A 466 0.20 -27.61 -8.55
CA GLU A 466 0.36 -28.03 -7.17
C GLU A 466 -0.13 -29.47 -6.96
N ASN A 467 -1.27 -29.83 -7.55
CA ASN A 467 -1.81 -31.18 -7.48
C ASN A 467 -0.90 -32.20 -8.18
N ALA A 468 -0.35 -31.89 -9.34
CA ALA A 468 0.61 -32.74 -10.02
C ALA A 468 1.89 -32.97 -9.19
N PHE A 469 2.25 -32.00 -8.34
CA PHE A 469 3.35 -32.11 -7.39
C PHE A 469 3.00 -32.96 -6.17
N GLU A 470 1.87 -32.71 -5.53
CA GLU A 470 1.45 -33.38 -4.29
C GLU A 470 0.90 -34.80 -4.50
N GLN A 471 0.31 -35.07 -5.67
CA GLN A 471 -0.28 -36.37 -5.97
C GLN A 471 0.78 -37.46 -6.07
N THR A 472 0.61 -38.52 -5.28
CA THR A 472 1.43 -39.74 -5.38
C THR A 472 1.05 -40.56 -6.60
N PHE A 473 1.90 -40.56 -7.63
CA PHE A 473 1.73 -41.46 -8.77
C PHE A 473 2.42 -42.81 -8.55
N ALA A 474 2.10 -43.79 -9.40
CA ALA A 474 2.56 -45.17 -9.23
C ALA A 474 4.10 -45.34 -9.14
N PRO A 475 4.95 -44.62 -9.90
CA PRO A 475 6.41 -44.73 -9.79
C PRO A 475 6.98 -44.46 -8.40
N GLU A 476 6.31 -43.63 -7.59
CA GLU A 476 6.76 -43.28 -6.22
C GLU A 476 6.65 -44.46 -5.24
N LYS A 477 5.84 -45.47 -5.55
CA LYS A 477 5.63 -46.64 -4.68
C LYS A 477 6.64 -47.76 -4.92
N GLY A 478 7.57 -47.56 -5.84
CA GLY A 478 8.58 -48.53 -6.27
C GLY A 478 8.71 -48.56 -7.79
N VAL A 479 9.95 -48.53 -8.27
CA VAL A 479 10.25 -48.51 -9.70
C VAL A 479 10.28 -49.94 -10.25
N ASP A 480 9.34 -50.24 -11.14
CA ASP A 480 9.35 -51.43 -11.98
C ASP A 480 9.43 -50.98 -13.44
N LEU A 481 10.62 -51.13 -14.05
CA LEU A 481 10.87 -50.71 -15.43
C LEU A 481 10.07 -51.52 -16.47
N THR A 482 9.44 -52.62 -16.07
CA THR A 482 8.56 -53.42 -16.94
C THR A 482 7.08 -53.04 -16.82
N ALA A 483 6.74 -52.21 -15.82
CA ALA A 483 5.36 -51.82 -15.56
C ALA A 483 4.79 -50.96 -16.70
N LYS A 484 3.50 -51.17 -16.95
CA LYS A 484 2.67 -50.28 -17.77
C LYS A 484 1.62 -49.62 -16.88
N TYR A 485 1.56 -48.30 -16.94
CA TYR A 485 0.64 -47.52 -16.14
C TYR A 485 -0.66 -47.27 -16.92
N ALA A 486 -1.80 -47.55 -16.27
CA ALA A 486 -3.13 -47.57 -16.89
C ALA A 486 -3.58 -46.19 -17.40
N GLU A 487 -3.04 -45.12 -16.82
CA GLU A 487 -3.16 -43.77 -17.34
C GLU A 487 -2.31 -43.67 -18.61
N SER A 488 -2.98 -43.69 -19.78
CA SER A 488 -2.38 -43.38 -21.09
C SER A 488 -1.43 -44.42 -21.70
N ASN A 489 -1.40 -45.67 -21.21
CA ASN A 489 -0.49 -46.74 -21.70
C ASN A 489 0.99 -46.33 -21.59
N LEU A 490 1.33 -45.56 -20.57
CA LEU A 490 2.69 -45.10 -20.28
C LEU A 490 3.55 -46.27 -19.79
N GLY A 491 4.80 -46.30 -20.25
CA GLY A 491 5.81 -47.25 -19.80
C GLY A 491 7.18 -46.59 -19.81
N TRP A 492 8.12 -47.16 -19.05
CA TRP A 492 9.48 -46.66 -19.00
C TRP A 492 10.18 -46.77 -20.35
N THR A 493 10.88 -45.71 -20.73
CA THR A 493 11.69 -45.63 -21.95
C THR A 493 13.10 -45.23 -21.61
N GLU A 494 14.08 -45.93 -22.16
CA GLU A 494 15.49 -45.61 -21.98
C GLU A 494 15.86 -44.38 -22.84
N GLN A 495 16.63 -43.47 -22.26
CA GLN A 495 17.00 -42.17 -22.83
C GLN A 495 18.53 -42.04 -22.89
N PRO A 496 19.19 -42.77 -23.81
CA PRO A 496 20.66 -42.83 -23.87
C PRO A 496 21.31 -41.52 -24.34
N THR A 497 20.52 -40.59 -24.86
CA THR A 497 20.99 -39.29 -25.35
C THR A 497 20.93 -38.19 -24.30
N TRP A 498 20.36 -38.44 -23.12
CA TRP A 498 20.35 -37.45 -22.04
C TRP A 498 21.70 -37.45 -21.34
N LEU A 499 22.42 -36.33 -21.49
CA LEU A 499 23.79 -36.19 -21.02
C LEU A 499 23.83 -35.54 -19.64
N ASP A 500 24.59 -36.14 -18.74
CA ASP A 500 24.93 -35.55 -17.44
C ASP A 500 25.78 -34.29 -17.63
N GLY A 501 25.66 -33.32 -16.72
CA GLY A 501 26.35 -32.04 -16.82
C GLY A 501 25.76 -31.07 -17.85
N THR A 502 24.60 -31.39 -18.44
CA THR A 502 23.87 -30.51 -19.37
C THR A 502 22.37 -30.47 -19.04
N VAL A 503 21.68 -29.42 -19.49
CA VAL A 503 20.23 -29.30 -19.33
C VAL A 503 19.52 -30.13 -20.40
N ASN A 504 18.65 -31.06 -19.98
CA ASN A 504 17.86 -31.95 -20.83
C ASN A 504 16.39 -31.50 -20.84
N ASN A 505 16.01 -30.61 -21.77
CA ASN A 505 14.65 -30.05 -21.90
C ASN A 505 13.81 -30.82 -22.92
N THR A 506 13.34 -32.01 -22.55
CA THR A 506 12.61 -32.91 -23.46
C THR A 506 11.23 -33.35 -22.97
N PHE A 507 10.83 -32.91 -21.78
CA PHE A 507 9.52 -33.26 -21.23
C PHE A 507 8.41 -32.43 -21.85
N SER A 508 7.20 -32.97 -21.81
CA SER A 508 5.98 -32.34 -22.30
C SER A 508 4.82 -32.62 -21.32
N GLY A 509 3.70 -31.91 -21.51
CA GLY A 509 2.50 -32.02 -20.68
C GLY A 509 2.43 -30.91 -19.63
N ASN A 510 1.34 -30.14 -19.62
CA ASN A 510 1.10 -29.09 -18.63
C ASN A 510 0.46 -29.69 -17.37
N ASN A 511 0.74 -29.09 -16.21
CA ASN A 511 0.30 -29.59 -14.90
C ASN A 511 0.59 -31.08 -14.75
N ALA A 512 1.81 -31.51 -15.09
CA ALA A 512 2.11 -32.92 -15.20
C ALA A 512 3.47 -33.31 -14.60
N ALA A 513 3.50 -34.49 -13.98
CA ALA A 513 4.69 -35.10 -13.43
C ALA A 513 5.37 -36.01 -14.47
N ASN A 514 6.66 -35.81 -14.67
CA ASN A 514 7.54 -36.67 -15.44
C ASN A 514 8.52 -37.35 -14.48
N TYR A 515 8.56 -38.68 -14.50
CA TYR A 515 9.49 -39.44 -13.66
C TYR A 515 10.70 -39.84 -14.48
N ILE A 516 11.87 -39.58 -13.92
CA ILE A 516 13.14 -40.08 -14.43
C ILE A 516 13.82 -40.94 -13.40
N TYR A 517 14.45 -42.01 -13.86
CA TYR A 517 15.07 -43.01 -13.02
C TYR A 517 16.43 -43.40 -13.58
N ARG A 518 17.38 -43.68 -12.70
CA ARG A 518 18.62 -44.38 -13.06
C ARG A 518 19.17 -45.17 -11.88
N VAL A 519 20.10 -46.07 -12.21
CA VAL A 519 20.91 -46.77 -11.23
C VAL A 519 22.26 -46.06 -11.06
N ILE A 520 22.70 -45.93 -9.82
CA ILE A 520 24.04 -45.49 -9.45
C ILE A 520 24.76 -46.69 -8.80
N GLU A 521 25.77 -47.23 -9.46
CA GLU A 521 26.63 -48.28 -8.90
C GLU A 521 27.84 -47.65 -8.22
N SER A 522 28.09 -48.05 -6.97
CA SER A 522 29.20 -47.58 -6.15
C SER A 522 30.10 -48.74 -5.73
N ASP A 523 31.42 -48.59 -5.77
CA ASP A 523 32.35 -49.64 -5.31
C ASP A 523 32.52 -49.70 -3.78
N VAL A 524 32.12 -48.64 -3.08
CA VAL A 524 32.18 -48.48 -1.61
C VAL A 524 30.89 -47.86 -1.06
N ASP A 525 30.70 -47.91 0.26
CA ASP A 525 29.76 -47.00 0.92
C ASP A 525 30.36 -45.59 0.91
N GLN A 526 29.66 -44.60 0.34
CA GLN A 526 30.16 -43.23 0.22
C GLN A 526 29.02 -42.20 0.16
N ALA A 527 29.35 -40.93 0.36
CA ALA A 527 28.46 -39.83 0.04
C ALA A 527 28.67 -39.39 -1.42
N VAL A 528 27.58 -39.10 -2.11
CA VAL A 528 27.61 -38.56 -3.48
C VAL A 528 26.94 -37.20 -3.46
N ALA A 529 27.61 -36.20 -4.01
CA ALA A 529 26.98 -34.92 -4.25
C ALA A 529 26.23 -34.96 -5.57
N LEU A 530 24.98 -34.52 -5.54
CA LEU A 530 24.12 -34.34 -6.70
C LEU A 530 23.92 -32.84 -6.95
N SER A 531 24.22 -32.41 -8.17
CA SER A 531 23.84 -31.10 -8.68
C SER A 531 22.64 -31.28 -9.57
N LEU A 532 21.57 -30.57 -9.24
CA LEU A 532 20.24 -30.80 -9.79
C LEU A 532 19.66 -29.49 -10.30
N GLY A 533 18.87 -29.60 -11.37
CA GLY A 533 18.03 -28.52 -11.87
C GLY A 533 16.71 -29.06 -12.39
N SER A 534 15.68 -28.23 -12.39
CA SER A 534 14.32 -28.63 -12.74
C SER A 534 13.56 -27.53 -13.47
N ASP A 535 12.70 -27.96 -14.38
CA ASP A 535 11.70 -27.15 -15.06
C ASP A 535 10.35 -27.88 -14.96
N ASP A 536 9.47 -27.57 -14.02
CA ASP A 536 9.55 -26.52 -13.00
C ASP A 536 10.01 -27.06 -11.63
N ALA A 537 9.16 -27.85 -10.98
CA ALA A 537 9.36 -28.34 -9.62
C ALA A 537 10.01 -29.74 -9.58
N ILE A 538 10.60 -30.11 -8.44
CA ILE A 538 11.40 -31.33 -8.29
C ILE A 538 11.15 -32.06 -6.97
N ILE A 539 11.06 -33.38 -7.03
CA ILE A 539 11.19 -34.29 -5.88
C ILE A 539 12.22 -35.37 -6.23
N VAL A 540 13.09 -35.74 -5.29
CA VAL A 540 14.16 -36.73 -5.50
C VAL A 540 14.13 -37.77 -4.41
N TRP A 541 14.25 -39.03 -4.81
CA TRP A 541 14.41 -40.17 -3.93
C TRP A 541 15.70 -40.93 -4.25
N VAL A 542 16.42 -41.33 -3.20
CA VAL A 542 17.56 -42.23 -3.29
C VAL A 542 17.28 -43.47 -2.47
N ASN A 543 17.32 -44.64 -3.09
CA ASN A 543 16.98 -45.93 -2.46
C ASN A 543 15.59 -45.92 -1.79
N GLY A 544 14.64 -45.17 -2.37
CA GLY A 544 13.27 -45.03 -1.87
C GLY A 544 13.08 -44.00 -0.75
N GLU A 545 14.15 -43.37 -0.26
CA GLU A 545 14.08 -42.30 0.73
C GLU A 545 14.04 -40.93 0.03
N GLU A 546 13.08 -40.09 0.38
CA GLU A 546 12.97 -38.72 -0.15
C GLU A 546 14.11 -37.86 0.40
N VAL A 547 14.93 -37.28 -0.50
CA VAL A 547 16.10 -36.49 -0.14
C VAL A 547 15.97 -35.01 -0.55
N LEU A 548 14.98 -34.67 -1.38
CA LEU A 548 14.70 -33.30 -1.83
C LEU A 548 13.24 -33.19 -2.30
N SER A 549 12.58 -32.09 -1.94
CA SER A 549 11.24 -31.74 -2.40
C SER A 549 11.09 -30.21 -2.49
N LYS A 550 10.85 -29.69 -3.70
CA LYS A 550 10.80 -28.24 -4.00
C LYS A 550 9.70 -27.94 -5.02
N LEU A 551 8.63 -27.29 -4.53
CA LEU A 551 7.56 -26.74 -5.36
C LEU A 551 7.89 -25.29 -5.75
N ILE A 552 8.53 -25.11 -6.92
CA ILE A 552 8.94 -23.81 -7.43
C ILE A 552 8.83 -23.79 -8.96
N GLY A 553 8.32 -22.68 -9.52
CA GLY A 553 8.28 -22.44 -10.97
C GLY A 553 9.55 -21.74 -11.47
N ARG A 554 10.32 -22.39 -12.34
CA ARG A 554 11.60 -21.90 -12.90
C ARG A 554 12.07 -22.82 -14.04
N GLY A 555 12.91 -22.30 -14.94
CA GLY A 555 13.58 -23.15 -15.94
C GLY A 555 14.75 -23.95 -15.35
N ALA A 556 15.09 -25.09 -15.95
CA ALA A 556 16.17 -25.95 -15.48
C ALA A 556 17.56 -25.32 -15.73
N ALA A 557 18.39 -25.28 -14.68
CA ALA A 557 19.76 -24.80 -14.75
C ALA A 557 20.68 -25.62 -13.83
N ALA A 558 21.98 -25.59 -14.10
CA ALA A 558 22.98 -26.25 -13.25
C ALA A 558 23.01 -25.65 -11.84
N GLY A 559 23.24 -26.48 -10.83
CA GLY A 559 23.46 -26.04 -9.44
C GLY A 559 22.25 -25.39 -8.75
N GLN A 560 21.03 -25.52 -9.28
CA GLN A 560 19.84 -24.97 -8.63
C GLN A 560 19.58 -25.62 -7.27
N GLU A 561 19.81 -26.92 -7.17
CA GLU A 561 19.82 -27.66 -5.91
C GLU A 561 21.10 -28.48 -5.83
N LEU A 562 21.80 -28.36 -4.71
CA LEU A 562 23.03 -29.11 -4.41
C LEU A 562 22.77 -29.92 -3.14
N ILE A 563 22.63 -31.24 -3.30
CA ILE A 563 22.35 -32.15 -2.19
C ILE A 563 23.42 -33.22 -2.09
N GLN A 564 23.64 -33.75 -0.90
CA GLN A 564 24.48 -34.92 -0.68
C GLN A 564 23.62 -36.08 -0.24
N VAL A 565 23.82 -37.22 -0.89
CA VAL A 565 23.04 -38.43 -0.64
C VAL A 565 23.98 -39.58 -0.30
N PRO A 566 23.65 -40.39 0.71
CA PRO A 566 24.41 -41.60 0.96
C PRO A 566 24.14 -42.63 -0.14
N VAL A 567 25.19 -43.19 -0.72
CA VAL A 567 25.11 -44.37 -1.59
C VAL A 567 25.82 -45.54 -0.93
N ARG A 568 25.20 -46.70 -0.99
CA ARG A 568 25.74 -47.95 -0.47
C ARG A 568 26.63 -48.59 -1.52
N LYS A 569 27.57 -49.41 -1.10
CA LYS A 569 28.32 -50.29 -2.00
C LYS A 569 27.34 -51.15 -2.82
N GLY A 570 27.56 -51.17 -4.14
CA GLY A 570 26.70 -51.81 -5.13
C GLY A 570 25.62 -50.88 -5.66
N ARG A 571 24.45 -51.47 -5.89
CA ARG A 571 23.32 -50.84 -6.61
C ARG A 571 22.59 -49.83 -5.72
N ASN A 572 22.44 -48.61 -6.23
CA ASN A 572 21.59 -47.57 -5.65
C ASN A 572 20.59 -47.06 -6.68
N GLU A 573 19.38 -46.76 -6.23
CA GLU A 573 18.29 -46.32 -7.09
C GLU A 573 18.06 -44.82 -6.93
N LEU A 574 18.11 -44.07 -8.03
CA LEU A 574 17.76 -42.65 -8.07
C LEU A 574 16.46 -42.49 -8.85
N LEU A 575 15.44 -41.94 -8.21
CA LEU A 575 14.17 -41.55 -8.83
C LEU A 575 14.00 -40.04 -8.66
N MET A 576 13.59 -39.35 -9.73
CA MET A 576 13.25 -37.93 -9.68
C MET A 576 11.89 -37.71 -10.32
N LYS A 577 11.06 -36.87 -9.69
CA LYS A 577 9.80 -36.37 -10.23
C LYS A 577 10.02 -34.91 -10.63
N ILE A 578 9.87 -34.61 -11.91
CA ILE A 578 9.91 -33.27 -12.46
C ILE A 578 8.49 -32.87 -12.82
N VAL A 579 7.98 -31.81 -12.20
CA VAL A 579 6.59 -31.38 -12.38
C VAL A 579 6.59 -30.11 -13.19
N ASN A 580 5.90 -30.15 -14.33
CA ASN A 580 5.81 -29.03 -15.25
C ASN A 580 4.50 -28.27 -15.01
N ASN A 581 4.57 -26.94 -14.90
CA ASN A 581 3.37 -26.10 -14.88
C ASN A 581 2.81 -25.95 -16.31
N ALA A 582 3.63 -25.42 -17.23
CA ALA A 582 3.25 -25.29 -18.62
C ALA A 582 4.45 -25.14 -19.56
N GLY A 583 4.32 -25.67 -20.78
CA GLY A 583 5.33 -25.52 -21.84
C GLY A 583 6.36 -26.66 -21.87
N PRO A 584 7.50 -26.48 -22.56
CA PRO A 584 8.61 -27.43 -22.53
C PRO A 584 9.23 -27.46 -21.13
N SER A 585 9.69 -28.63 -20.70
CA SER A 585 10.21 -28.84 -19.35
C SER A 585 11.37 -29.84 -19.37
N GLY A 586 12.14 -29.93 -18.30
CA GLY A 586 13.41 -30.65 -18.29
C GLY A 586 14.11 -30.69 -16.94
N PHE A 587 15.34 -31.19 -16.98
CA PHE A 587 16.17 -31.33 -15.78
C PHE A 587 17.66 -31.13 -16.09
N TYR A 588 18.42 -30.84 -15.04
CA TYR A 588 19.88 -30.92 -15.02
C TYR A 588 20.30 -31.95 -13.97
N PHE A 589 21.36 -32.70 -14.25
CA PHE A 589 21.95 -33.63 -13.30
C PHE A 589 23.46 -33.75 -13.48
N SER A 590 24.21 -33.68 -12.38
CA SER A 590 25.56 -34.21 -12.28
C SER A 590 25.76 -34.91 -10.92
N ALA A 591 26.60 -35.93 -10.87
CA ALA A 591 26.90 -36.66 -9.65
C ALA A 591 28.41 -36.86 -9.50
N SER A 592 28.94 -36.61 -8.30
CA SER A 592 30.37 -36.78 -8.00
C SER A 592 30.55 -37.44 -6.62
N PRO A 593 31.50 -38.40 -6.49
CA PRO A 593 31.94 -38.88 -5.18
C PRO A 593 32.40 -37.71 -4.31
N VAL A 594 32.00 -37.71 -3.04
CA VAL A 594 32.48 -36.76 -2.05
C VAL A 594 33.49 -37.46 -1.16
N GLN A 595 34.64 -36.83 -0.92
CA GLN A 595 35.58 -37.34 0.06
C GLN A 595 35.00 -37.13 1.46
N GLN A 596 34.74 -38.23 2.17
CA GLN A 596 34.54 -38.16 3.61
C GLN A 596 35.90 -37.86 4.24
N VAL A 597 36.07 -36.62 4.69
CA VAL A 597 37.21 -36.25 5.53
C VAL A 597 36.91 -36.76 6.94
N GLU A 598 37.81 -37.56 7.50
CA GLU A 598 37.68 -38.00 8.88
C GLU A 598 37.78 -36.79 9.80
N LEU A 599 36.71 -36.59 10.54
CA LEU A 599 36.48 -35.42 11.37
C LEU A 599 37.22 -35.56 12.70
N THR A 600 38.47 -35.12 12.73
CA THR A 600 39.29 -35.04 13.94
C THR A 600 39.20 -33.63 14.56
N GLY A 601 39.46 -33.49 15.87
CA GLY A 601 39.58 -32.16 16.50
C GLY A 601 38.34 -31.59 17.17
N PHE A 602 37.30 -32.39 17.44
CA PHE A 602 36.14 -31.95 18.23
C PHE A 602 36.49 -31.88 19.71
N GLY A 603 36.51 -30.66 20.27
CA GLY A 603 36.59 -30.46 21.71
C GLY A 603 35.31 -30.93 22.42
N SER A 604 35.40 -31.12 23.74
CA SER A 604 34.24 -31.40 24.58
C SER A 604 33.19 -30.30 24.46
N TRP A 605 31.92 -30.67 24.56
CA TRP A 605 30.84 -29.71 24.69
C TRP A 605 30.98 -28.92 26.01
N GLN A 606 30.73 -27.62 25.93
CA GLN A 606 30.58 -26.72 27.06
C GLN A 606 29.13 -26.28 27.12
N HIS A 607 28.54 -26.23 28.31
CA HIS A 607 27.16 -25.80 28.52
C HIS A 607 27.09 -24.65 29.51
N VAL A 608 26.26 -23.65 29.20
CA VAL A 608 25.84 -22.62 30.15
C VAL A 608 24.36 -22.29 29.96
N GLY A 609 23.65 -22.19 31.07
CA GLY A 609 22.21 -21.95 31.11
C GLY A 609 21.54 -22.76 32.22
N PRO A 610 20.21 -22.69 32.35
CA PRO A 610 19.30 -21.90 31.51
C PRO A 610 19.29 -20.40 31.84
N PHE A 611 19.31 -19.54 30.82
CA PHE A 611 19.00 -18.13 30.93
C PHE A 611 17.49 -17.92 30.86
N SER A 612 16.90 -17.37 31.91
CA SER A 612 15.45 -17.26 32.03
C SER A 612 14.88 -16.08 31.22
N SER A 613 13.67 -16.24 30.71
CA SER A 613 12.93 -15.17 30.03
C SER A 613 11.44 -15.23 30.36
N ALA A 614 10.70 -14.19 29.98
CA ALA A 614 9.28 -14.08 30.31
C ALA A 614 8.41 -15.09 29.54
N ASN A 615 8.80 -15.45 28.32
CA ASN A 615 8.12 -16.44 27.48
C ASN A 615 9.10 -17.01 26.43
N PHE A 616 8.69 -18.07 25.74
CA PHE A 616 9.45 -18.73 24.69
C PHE A 616 9.96 -17.75 23.60
N ASP A 617 9.11 -16.82 23.18
CA ASP A 617 9.43 -15.84 22.14
C ASP A 617 10.55 -14.89 22.58
N ASN A 618 10.49 -14.42 23.82
CA ASN A 618 11.54 -13.61 24.40
C ASN A 618 12.82 -14.44 24.59
N ALA A 619 12.73 -15.68 25.10
CA ALA A 619 13.90 -16.54 25.22
C ALA A 619 14.61 -16.76 23.87
N PHE A 620 13.84 -16.87 22.77
CA PHE A 620 14.38 -17.00 21.43
C PHE A 620 15.03 -15.72 20.90
N ASN A 621 14.38 -14.58 21.08
CA ASN A 621 14.79 -13.29 20.49
C ASN A 621 15.77 -12.49 21.34
N THR A 622 15.81 -12.69 22.65
CA THR A 622 16.75 -12.00 23.54
C THR A 622 18.18 -12.43 23.23
N VAL A 623 19.05 -11.44 23.01
CA VAL A 623 20.49 -11.63 22.87
C VAL A 623 21.10 -11.76 24.27
N PHE A 624 21.46 -12.97 24.66
CA PHE A 624 22.16 -13.19 25.93
C PHE A 624 23.67 -13.07 25.76
N PRO A 625 24.44 -12.83 26.85
CA PRO A 625 25.87 -12.55 26.76
C PRO A 625 26.71 -13.56 25.95
N PRO A 626 26.47 -14.90 26.00
CA PRO A 626 27.20 -15.86 25.16
C PRO A 626 27.12 -15.61 23.65
N GLU A 627 26.08 -14.92 23.15
CA GLU A 627 25.94 -14.58 21.72
C GLU A 627 26.87 -13.46 21.28
N LEU A 628 27.31 -12.60 22.21
CA LEU A 628 28.15 -11.44 21.91
C LEU A 628 29.63 -11.82 21.88
N SER A 629 30.06 -12.64 22.83
CA SER A 629 31.42 -13.18 22.90
C SER A 629 31.47 -14.46 23.74
N ILE A 630 32.33 -15.39 23.32
CA ILE A 630 32.56 -16.65 24.03
C ILE A 630 33.77 -16.47 24.94
N ASP A 631 33.51 -16.38 26.24
CA ASP A 631 34.53 -16.40 27.29
C ASP A 631 34.18 -17.51 28.28
N LEU A 632 34.92 -18.63 28.21
CA LEU A 632 34.69 -19.79 29.07
C LEU A 632 34.99 -19.52 30.54
N SER A 633 35.68 -18.42 30.86
CA SER A 633 35.94 -18.00 32.24
C SER A 633 34.86 -17.08 32.82
N ALA A 634 33.94 -16.60 31.98
CA ALA A 634 32.88 -15.69 32.38
C ALA A 634 31.84 -16.38 33.27
N SER A 635 31.20 -15.57 34.10
CA SER A 635 30.04 -15.97 34.90
C SER A 635 28.89 -15.00 34.67
N TYR A 636 27.68 -15.52 34.70
CA TYR A 636 26.46 -14.78 34.36
C TYR A 636 25.42 -14.89 35.48
N GLU A 637 24.44 -14.00 35.46
CA GLU A 637 23.36 -13.92 36.47
C GLU A 637 23.88 -13.94 37.92
N GLU A 638 24.73 -12.96 38.29
CA GLU A 638 25.32 -12.87 39.64
C GLU A 638 26.10 -14.14 40.03
N GLU A 639 26.92 -14.65 39.12
CA GLU A 639 27.72 -15.87 39.25
C GLU A 639 26.95 -17.20 39.33
N LYS A 640 25.64 -17.21 39.12
CA LYS A 640 24.81 -18.45 39.15
C LYS A 640 25.06 -19.35 37.95
N LEU A 641 25.37 -18.78 36.79
CA LEU A 641 25.59 -19.52 35.55
C LEU A 641 27.05 -19.42 35.13
N LYS A 642 27.68 -20.57 34.90
CA LYS A 642 29.08 -20.70 34.43
C LYS A 642 29.14 -21.78 33.37
N TRP A 643 30.11 -21.67 32.45
CA TRP A 643 30.38 -22.73 31.50
C TRP A 643 30.84 -23.99 32.23
N THR A 644 30.23 -25.12 31.86
CA THR A 644 30.57 -26.44 32.39
C THR A 644 30.89 -27.39 31.24
N GLU A 645 32.01 -28.10 31.36
CA GLU A 645 32.38 -29.12 30.38
C GLU A 645 31.47 -30.35 30.53
N GLN A 646 31.00 -30.87 29.41
CA GLN A 646 30.08 -32.00 29.31
C GLN A 646 30.74 -33.12 28.49
N PRO A 647 31.73 -33.85 29.05
CA PRO A 647 32.52 -34.83 28.31
C PRO A 647 31.72 -36.06 27.84
N ASP A 648 30.57 -36.29 28.48
CA ASP A 648 29.68 -37.43 28.19
C ASP A 648 28.68 -37.14 27.06
N TRP A 649 28.57 -35.90 26.60
CA TRP A 649 27.70 -35.57 25.48
C TRP A 649 28.39 -35.94 24.17
N LYS A 650 27.95 -37.05 23.57
CA LYS A 650 28.51 -37.61 22.33
C LYS A 650 27.71 -37.21 21.10
N ASP A 651 28.42 -36.91 20.02
CA ASP A 651 27.83 -36.66 18.71
C ASP A 651 27.10 -37.93 18.19
N GLY A 652 26.08 -37.76 17.36
CA GLY A 652 25.27 -38.85 16.80
C GLY A 652 24.24 -39.44 17.78
N ILE A 653 24.13 -38.89 18.99
CA ILE A 653 23.17 -39.31 20.01
C ILE A 653 22.33 -38.10 20.43
N ALA A 654 21.02 -38.29 20.57
CA ALA A 654 20.14 -37.25 21.08
C ALA A 654 20.25 -37.16 22.62
N HIS A 655 20.57 -35.97 23.12
CA HIS A 655 20.72 -35.67 24.54
C HIS A 655 19.43 -35.06 25.09
N ASN A 656 18.34 -35.81 24.99
CA ASN A 656 17.06 -35.43 25.59
C ASN A 656 17.18 -35.47 27.13
N ASP A 657 16.48 -34.56 27.80
CA ASP A 657 16.48 -34.39 29.27
C ASP A 657 17.81 -33.90 29.88
N LYS A 658 18.76 -33.41 29.07
CA LYS A 658 20.05 -32.90 29.56
C LYS A 658 20.07 -31.39 29.77
N LEU A 659 19.15 -30.67 29.15
CA LEU A 659 18.97 -29.23 29.32
C LEU A 659 17.79 -28.98 30.26
N THR A 660 17.69 -27.78 30.84
CA THR A 660 16.61 -27.44 31.80
C THR A 660 16.11 -26.01 31.60
N GLY A 661 15.14 -25.59 32.41
CA GLY A 661 14.56 -24.23 32.42
C GLY A 661 13.28 -24.12 31.59
N VAL A 662 12.35 -23.26 31.99
CA VAL A 662 11.09 -22.99 31.29
C VAL A 662 11.15 -21.57 30.73
N ASN A 663 10.73 -21.38 29.48
CA ASN A 663 10.87 -20.10 28.78
C ASN A 663 12.30 -19.58 28.84
N SER A 664 13.26 -20.42 28.49
CA SER A 664 14.69 -20.17 28.73
C SER A 664 15.58 -20.54 27.56
N ALA A 665 16.80 -20.02 27.54
CA ALA A 665 17.84 -20.35 26.57
C ALA A 665 19.00 -21.11 27.23
N ASN A 666 19.44 -22.20 26.61
CA ASN A 666 20.64 -22.95 26.96
C ASN A 666 21.66 -22.80 25.84
N TYR A 667 22.92 -22.52 26.18
CA TYR A 667 24.00 -22.39 25.22
C TYR A 667 24.92 -23.59 25.27
N LEU A 668 25.23 -24.13 24.11
CA LEU A 668 26.15 -25.23 23.92
C LEU A 668 27.29 -24.72 23.05
N TYR A 669 28.50 -24.76 23.55
CA TYR A 669 29.67 -24.32 22.82
C TYR A 669 30.62 -25.49 22.62
N ARG A 670 31.30 -25.51 21.47
CA ARG A 670 32.53 -26.29 21.33
C ARG A 670 33.46 -25.66 20.30
N ARG A 671 34.73 -26.01 20.43
CA ARG A 671 35.75 -25.70 19.45
C ARG A 671 35.98 -26.89 18.54
N ILE A 672 36.15 -26.61 17.25
CA ILE A 672 36.50 -27.58 16.23
C ILE A 672 37.84 -27.15 15.64
N GLU A 673 38.88 -27.95 15.86
CA GLU A 673 40.17 -27.76 15.20
C GLU A 673 40.14 -28.41 13.82
N SER A 674 40.63 -27.69 12.82
CA SER A 674 40.65 -28.16 11.43
C SER A 674 42.05 -28.00 10.84
N ASP A 675 42.70 -29.11 10.48
CA ASP A 675 44.06 -29.07 9.92
C ASP A 675 44.11 -28.43 8.52
N THR A 676 42.99 -28.55 7.80
CA THR A 676 42.73 -27.92 6.50
C THR A 676 41.38 -27.20 6.52
N PRO A 677 41.14 -26.22 5.65
CA PRO A 677 39.79 -25.74 5.40
C PRO A 677 38.90 -26.90 4.91
N GLN A 678 37.71 -27.06 5.47
CA GLN A 678 36.81 -28.16 5.09
C GLN A 678 35.33 -27.75 5.22
N VAL A 679 34.46 -28.39 4.45
CA VAL A 679 33.01 -28.16 4.51
C VAL A 679 32.38 -29.29 5.33
N LEU A 680 31.54 -28.93 6.29
CA LEU A 680 30.80 -29.86 7.13
C LEU A 680 29.31 -29.77 6.85
N SER A 681 28.68 -30.93 6.68
CA SER A 681 27.23 -31.03 6.85
C SER A 681 26.93 -31.37 8.31
N LEU A 682 26.07 -30.57 8.93
CA LEU A 682 25.60 -30.76 10.29
C LEU A 682 24.18 -31.29 10.27
N SER A 683 23.95 -32.40 10.96
CA SER A 683 22.63 -32.89 11.31
C SER A 683 22.33 -32.45 12.74
N LEU A 684 21.32 -31.61 12.90
CA LEU A 684 20.97 -30.97 14.17
C LEU A 684 19.55 -31.34 14.56
N GLY A 685 19.31 -31.34 15.87
CA GLY A 685 17.97 -31.48 16.44
C GLY A 685 17.85 -30.70 17.73
N SER A 686 16.61 -30.34 18.05
CA SER A 686 16.31 -29.48 19.19
C SER A 686 14.91 -29.74 19.73
N ASP A 687 14.78 -29.49 21.02
CA ASP A 687 13.54 -29.50 21.76
C ASP A 687 13.60 -28.33 22.75
N ASP A 688 13.12 -27.13 22.47
CA ASP A 688 12.31 -26.70 21.34
C ASP A 688 13.14 -26.01 20.22
N GLY A 689 13.30 -24.68 20.27
CA GLY A 689 13.90 -23.87 19.21
C GLY A 689 15.42 -23.95 19.18
N ILE A 690 16.02 -23.66 18.02
CA ILE A 690 17.47 -23.73 17.82
C ILE A 690 18.01 -22.50 17.07
N LYS A 691 19.18 -22.03 17.49
CA LYS A 691 20.05 -21.17 16.68
C LYS A 691 21.47 -21.71 16.68
N LEU A 692 22.22 -21.44 15.61
CA LEU A 692 23.63 -21.83 15.48
C LEU A 692 24.46 -20.64 14.99
N TRP A 693 25.63 -20.46 15.61
CA TRP A 693 26.69 -19.57 15.14
C TRP A 693 27.97 -20.36 14.87
N VAL A 694 28.68 -19.96 13.82
CA VAL A 694 30.02 -20.44 13.47
C VAL A 694 30.94 -19.22 13.39
N ASN A 695 32.01 -19.20 14.20
CA ASN A 695 32.95 -18.09 14.27
C ASN A 695 32.25 -16.72 14.46
N GLY A 696 31.20 -16.69 15.30
CA GLY A 696 30.40 -15.49 15.60
C GLY A 696 29.34 -15.13 14.55
N ARG A 697 29.26 -15.85 13.42
CA ARG A 697 28.23 -15.63 12.39
C ARG A 697 27.05 -16.55 12.60
N GLU A 698 25.83 -16.01 12.70
CA GLU A 698 24.58 -16.81 12.74
C GLU A 698 24.40 -17.53 11.39
N VAL A 699 24.23 -18.85 11.43
CA VAL A 699 24.04 -19.70 10.24
C VAL A 699 22.74 -20.52 10.28
N LEU A 700 22.08 -20.62 11.45
CA LEU A 700 20.77 -21.23 11.59
C LEU A 700 19.95 -20.45 12.63
N SER A 701 18.66 -20.26 12.34
CA SER A 701 17.70 -19.67 13.27
C SER A 701 16.31 -20.26 13.02
N LYS A 702 15.86 -21.15 13.92
CA LYS A 702 14.61 -21.90 13.78
C LYS A 702 13.81 -21.85 15.07
N LYS A 703 12.77 -21.01 15.04
CA LYS A 703 11.77 -20.91 16.11
C LYS A 703 10.68 -21.95 15.86
N VAL A 704 10.74 -23.05 16.60
CA VAL A 704 9.85 -24.19 16.44
C VAL A 704 9.60 -24.84 17.80
N GLY A 705 8.38 -25.33 18.04
CA GLY A 705 8.05 -26.15 19.20
C GLY A 705 8.11 -27.64 18.82
N ARG A 706 8.81 -28.44 19.62
CA ARG A 706 9.02 -29.88 19.43
C ARG A 706 8.79 -30.56 20.78
N ASN A 707 8.87 -31.90 20.80
CA ASN A 707 8.77 -32.67 22.06
C ASN A 707 9.97 -33.61 22.23
N VAL A 708 10.94 -33.55 21.30
CA VAL A 708 12.13 -34.39 21.30
C VAL A 708 13.15 -33.83 20.30
N ALA A 709 14.43 -33.83 20.66
CA ALA A 709 15.51 -33.60 19.74
C ALA A 709 15.86 -34.91 19.02
N ALA A 710 15.93 -34.86 17.69
CA ALA A 710 16.19 -36.04 16.86
C ALA A 710 17.13 -35.70 15.69
N ALA A 711 17.77 -36.73 15.14
CA ALA A 711 18.61 -36.60 13.95
C ALA A 711 17.84 -36.02 12.77
N GLY A 712 18.49 -35.17 11.99
CA GLY A 712 17.98 -34.67 10.71
C GLY A 712 16.84 -33.67 10.81
N GLN A 713 16.47 -33.19 12.00
CA GLN A 713 15.44 -32.15 12.14
C GLN A 713 15.86 -30.83 11.48
N GLU A 714 17.16 -30.52 11.49
CA GLU A 714 17.76 -29.48 10.66
C GLU A 714 19.05 -30.00 10.03
N THR A 715 19.32 -29.59 8.78
CA THR A 715 20.58 -29.85 8.10
C THR A 715 21.23 -28.53 7.72
N VAL A 716 22.48 -28.31 8.13
CA VAL A 716 23.21 -27.06 7.90
C VAL A 716 24.58 -27.35 7.32
N ILE A 717 24.94 -26.71 6.21
CA ILE A 717 26.29 -26.76 5.65
C ILE A 717 27.10 -25.60 6.23
N ILE A 718 28.22 -25.89 6.87
CA ILE A 718 29.14 -24.90 7.42
C ILE A 718 30.54 -25.08 6.84
N GLN A 719 31.34 -24.01 6.83
CA GLN A 719 32.73 -24.04 6.39
C GLN A 719 33.66 -23.82 7.58
N LEU A 720 34.59 -24.75 7.79
CA LEU A 720 35.68 -24.60 8.73
C LEU A 720 36.88 -23.95 8.03
N ALA A 721 37.46 -22.95 8.67
CA ALA A 721 38.78 -22.44 8.33
C ALA A 721 39.85 -23.38 8.90
N LYS A 722 41.06 -23.34 8.34
CA LYS A 722 42.22 -23.98 8.98
C LYS A 722 42.45 -23.37 10.36
N GLY A 723 42.66 -24.22 11.37
CA GLY A 723 42.83 -23.86 12.78
C GLY A 723 41.51 -23.97 13.56
N SER A 724 41.38 -23.13 14.58
CA SER A 724 40.27 -23.14 15.53
C SER A 724 39.01 -22.54 14.94
N ASN A 725 37.90 -23.26 15.03
CA ASN A 725 36.57 -22.78 14.69
C ASN A 725 35.62 -22.91 15.88
N ASP A 726 34.95 -21.81 16.22
CA ASP A 726 34.05 -21.73 17.36
C ASP A 726 32.61 -22.03 16.91
N LEU A 727 31.98 -23.04 17.52
CA LEU A 727 30.60 -23.44 17.27
C LEU A 727 29.77 -23.13 18.51
N LEU A 728 28.71 -22.33 18.36
CA LEU A 728 27.79 -21.99 19.45
C LEU A 728 26.36 -22.34 19.04
N LEU A 729 25.67 -23.15 19.83
CA LEU A 729 24.25 -23.44 19.70
C LEU A 729 23.48 -22.75 20.82
N LYS A 730 22.29 -22.25 20.49
CA LYS A 730 21.27 -21.83 21.45
C LYS A 730 20.09 -22.76 21.32
N ILE A 731 19.75 -23.47 22.39
CA ILE A 731 18.54 -24.28 22.50
C ILE A 731 17.56 -23.53 23.39
N VAL A 732 16.38 -23.27 22.87
CA VAL A 732 15.34 -22.48 23.55
C VAL A 732 14.25 -23.44 23.98
N ASN A 733 13.87 -23.42 25.25
CA ASN A 733 12.83 -24.28 25.81
C ASN A 733 11.58 -23.46 26.14
N GLY A 734 10.42 -23.85 25.62
CA GLY A 734 9.12 -23.29 25.98
C GLY A 734 8.59 -23.85 27.30
N GLY A 735 8.94 -25.09 27.63
CA GLY A 735 8.68 -25.72 28.92
C GLY A 735 8.69 -27.25 28.85
N GLY A 736 8.97 -27.89 29.99
CA GLY A 736 9.12 -29.35 30.06
C GLY A 736 10.56 -29.80 29.86
N ALA A 737 10.73 -31.08 29.53
CA ALA A 737 12.01 -31.65 29.12
C ALA A 737 12.53 -30.96 27.84
N THR A 738 13.84 -30.92 27.67
CA THR A 738 14.49 -30.27 26.52
C THR A 738 15.80 -30.97 26.21
N GLY A 739 16.25 -30.86 24.97
CA GLY A 739 17.44 -31.55 24.49
C GLY A 739 17.97 -31.02 23.18
N PHE A 740 19.09 -31.60 22.76
CA PHE A 740 19.69 -31.35 21.47
C PHE A 740 20.22 -32.64 20.84
N TYR A 741 20.31 -32.62 19.51
CA TYR A 741 21.04 -33.61 18.74
C TYR A 741 22.07 -32.88 17.89
N PHE A 742 23.26 -33.47 17.78
CA PHE A 742 24.30 -32.97 16.91
C PHE A 742 25.04 -34.16 16.29
N ALA A 743 25.21 -34.14 14.97
CA ALA A 743 26.20 -34.94 14.27
C ALA A 743 26.81 -34.11 13.13
N ALA A 744 28.10 -34.29 12.88
CA ALA A 744 28.79 -33.70 11.76
C ALA A 744 29.34 -34.80 10.85
N SER A 745 29.29 -34.56 9.54
CA SER A 745 29.97 -35.39 8.55
C SER A 745 30.86 -34.51 7.66
N GLY A 746 32.12 -34.93 7.50
CA GLY A 746 33.11 -34.23 6.68
C GLY A 746 32.81 -34.41 5.20
N THR A 747 32.93 -33.33 4.43
CA THR A 747 32.67 -33.33 2.99
C THR A 747 33.71 -32.49 2.28
N SER A 748 34.32 -33.01 1.21
CA SER A 748 34.95 -32.16 0.20
C SER A 748 33.86 -31.58 -0.71
N SER A 749 33.84 -30.26 -0.90
CA SER A 749 32.85 -29.64 -1.79
C SER A 749 33.09 -30.07 -3.24
N PRO A 750 32.03 -30.38 -4.01
CA PRO A 750 32.12 -30.45 -5.47
C PRO A 750 32.48 -29.09 -6.05
N GLN A 751 33.25 -29.11 -7.14
CA GLN A 751 33.77 -27.96 -7.88
C GLN A 751 32.74 -26.85 -8.18
N GLU A 752 31.44 -27.16 -8.26
CA GLU A 752 30.37 -26.21 -8.56
C GLU A 752 30.00 -25.26 -7.39
N ILE A 753 30.26 -25.63 -6.13
CA ILE A 753 30.07 -24.71 -4.97
C ILE A 753 31.05 -23.52 -5.06
N LEU A 754 32.25 -23.76 -5.59
CA LEU A 754 33.25 -22.71 -5.82
C LEU A 754 32.83 -21.79 -6.98
N ASP A 755 32.15 -22.32 -7.99
CA ASP A 755 31.69 -21.52 -9.12
C ASP A 755 30.50 -20.62 -8.77
N THR A 756 29.75 -20.96 -7.73
CA THR A 756 28.66 -20.11 -7.19
C THR A 756 29.19 -18.90 -6.39
N LEU A 757 30.44 -18.98 -5.90
CA LEU A 757 31.11 -17.90 -5.14
C LEU A 757 31.90 -16.92 -6.03
N LYS A 758 31.91 -17.13 -7.36
CA LYS A 758 32.57 -16.26 -8.36
C LYS A 758 31.65 -15.16 -8.92
N VAL A 759 30.57 -14.80 -8.22
CA VAL A 759 29.69 -13.67 -8.62
C VAL A 759 30.25 -12.35 -8.13
#